data_AF-A0A286U9N5-F1
#
_entry.id   AF-A0A286U9N5-F1
#
_cell.length_a   1.000
_cell.length_b   1.000
_cell.length_c   1.000
_cell.angle_alpha   90.00
_cell.angle_beta   90.00
_cell.angle_gamma   90.00
#
_symmetry.space_group_name_H-M   'P 1'
#
loop_
_entity.id
_entity.type
_entity.pdbx_description
1 polymer ?
#
loop_
_entity_poly.entity_id
_entity_poly.type
_entity_poly.pdbx_seq_one_letter_code
_entity_poly.pdbx_strand_id
1 'polypeptide(L)'
;MSLLARISGFKNYAVDSEAKDVEVPDPPNDSISSLSFSGAGELLAAGSWNNEVRIYEVNPTSGITQGRALYQHQGPVLDVTWNKEGNRVISCGADNAARMYDIASGQSIQVAQHDAPIKSLRWIDTPQANFLATGSWDKTLKYWDLRSQNPIATVVLPERCYSMDVAYPLLVVGTAERHIQIFNLTNPTVPFQTKESPLKWQTRVVRCSPAADGYAIGCVAGRVAVQYIEDDKASACYSYNCHRRAPIINQKDQLNVYAINDIAFHPLHHNVLSTAGSDGGCIFWNTNTRTRFKHLKDAPGPISATTINRTGSIFAYAPTSRLQHVHRVTSSPRQAGYNRFTVRNYSNLTQTPKEKEESTSVSPSNTDAAKTAKDLGSEKNLNVADQRRKDWEIVKRLLVNIWPPGDWGVRSRVLLGFGLLVGGKVLNVQVPLFFKDIIDALNVEINSDTTVWVLVGSLILGYGAARVGATLFTELLNAVFANVGQKAVRRVAKETFEHLLNLDLKFHLSRQTGGLTRAIDRGTKGITFILQSVLFRIVPTALEISMVCGILTYKFGWDFAAVVGATMVAYTWFTVRTTSWRTRFRRDANKADNKAATVAVDSLINYEAVKNFNNEKFEVAQYDKHLAEYEKSSVKITTSLAFLNSGQNAIYSSALTVMMFLAAQGVVNGTMTVGDLVMVNQLVFQLSLPLNFLGTIYREMRQSLLDMEVLFNLQTEHTPPPDKPGAKPLALRGGSIRFENVSFGYHPERPIFRNLSFTVPAGKKVAIVGPSGCGKSTVFRLLFRFYDPASGRIIIDDQDIHDLQLDSVRRAIGVVPQDTPMFHADIMHNIRYGRLNASDTEVIEAAQRANVHDTIMKLPEKYQTTVGERGLMISGGEKQRLALARVLLKDPEILFFDEATSALDARTETEVMKNINSILVGKGRTSIFIAHRLRTVVEADLILVFNNGVVVEQGTHQELLDKGGLYYSMWIEQAYQGTDGDSFGADSPDTQKHIQNGGSAT
;
A
#
# COMPACT_ATOMS: atom_id res chain seq x y z
N MET A 1 -6.75 25.55 11.59
CA MET A 1 -5.55 26.00 10.85
C MET A 1 -6.06 26.92 9.75
N SER A 2 -5.33 27.96 9.38
CA SER A 2 -5.80 28.89 8.36
C SER A 2 -4.77 28.98 7.24
N LEU A 3 -5.25 29.12 6.00
CA LEU A 3 -4.43 29.54 4.87
C LEU A 3 -4.75 31.02 4.66
N LEU A 4 -3.73 31.87 4.78
CA LEU A 4 -3.90 33.32 4.72
C LEU A 4 -3.17 33.85 3.48
N ALA A 5 -3.89 34.65 2.68
CA ALA A 5 -3.33 35.41 1.58
C ALA A 5 -3.25 36.89 2.01
N ARG A 6 -2.05 37.46 1.95
CA ARG A 6 -1.85 38.89 2.17
C ARG A 6 -1.47 39.56 0.86
N ILE A 7 -2.25 40.56 0.46
CA ILE A 7 -1.87 41.46 -0.62
C ILE A 7 -0.93 42.49 -0.01
N SER A 8 0.29 42.55 -0.51
CA SER A 8 1.18 43.66 -0.18
C SER A 8 1.79 44.21 -1.44
N GLY A 9 1.49 45.47 -1.75
CA GLY A 9 2.26 46.22 -2.74
C GLY A 9 3.68 46.41 -2.21
N PHE A 10 4.64 45.65 -2.74
CA PHE A 10 6.08 45.81 -2.42
C PHE A 10 6.69 47.11 -2.99
N LYS A 11 5.89 48.00 -3.58
CA LYS A 11 6.36 49.23 -4.24
C LYS A 11 6.86 50.31 -3.29
N ASN A 12 6.45 50.31 -2.02
CA ASN A 12 6.96 51.26 -1.02
C ASN A 12 7.64 50.50 0.12
N TYR A 13 8.94 50.68 0.28
CA TYR A 13 9.72 50.26 1.45
C TYR A 13 9.34 51.03 2.74
N ALA A 14 8.26 51.82 2.69
CA ALA A 14 7.72 52.59 3.79
C ALA A 14 6.48 51.91 4.38
N VAL A 15 6.66 51.56 5.65
CA VAL A 15 5.72 51.31 6.76
C VAL A 15 4.28 51.86 6.57
N ASP A 16 3.31 51.10 7.10
CA ASP A 16 1.89 51.44 7.38
C ASP A 16 0.84 51.38 6.25
N SER A 17 0.53 50.17 5.77
CA SER A 17 -0.87 49.86 5.46
C SER A 17 -1.30 48.50 6.02
N GLU A 18 -2.23 48.54 6.97
CA GLU A 18 -2.93 47.39 7.55
C GLU A 18 -3.91 46.79 6.53
N ALA A 19 -3.39 46.24 5.42
CA ALA A 19 -4.16 45.28 4.65
C ALA A 19 -4.39 44.04 5.53
N LYS A 20 -5.64 43.81 5.93
CA LYS A 20 -6.04 42.61 6.69
C LYS A 20 -5.74 41.36 5.86
N ASP A 21 -5.18 40.35 6.51
CA ASP A 21 -4.95 39.06 5.88
C ASP A 21 -6.30 38.43 5.51
N VAL A 22 -6.41 37.91 4.29
CA VAL A 22 -7.63 37.29 3.77
C VAL A 22 -7.53 35.79 4.00
N GLU A 23 -8.47 35.24 4.76
CA GLU A 23 -8.57 33.80 4.99
C GLU A 23 -9.19 33.10 3.77
N VAL A 24 -8.56 32.01 3.36
CA VAL A 24 -9.04 31.17 2.26
C VAL A 24 -10.26 30.36 2.72
N PRO A 25 -11.37 30.32 1.96
CA PRO A 25 -12.54 29.52 2.31
C PRO A 25 -12.22 28.02 2.20
N ASP A 26 -12.71 27.25 3.17
CA ASP A 26 -12.41 25.81 3.33
C ASP A 26 -10.90 25.48 3.31
N PRO A 27 -10.10 26.03 4.25
CA PRO A 27 -8.70 25.67 4.36
C PRO A 27 -8.57 24.22 4.87
N PRO A 28 -7.49 23.49 4.54
CA PRO A 28 -7.27 22.15 5.06
C PRO A 28 -7.36 22.08 6.60
N ASN A 29 -8.06 21.07 7.12
CA ASN A 29 -8.22 20.86 8.57
C ASN A 29 -6.95 20.34 9.27
N ASP A 30 -5.89 20.07 8.52
CA ASP A 30 -4.57 19.63 8.99
C ASP A 30 -3.45 20.54 8.47
N SER A 31 -2.22 20.32 8.90
CA SER A 31 -1.08 21.16 8.55
C SER A 31 -0.87 21.16 7.04
N ILE A 32 -0.58 22.35 6.49
CA ILE A 32 -0.18 22.49 5.10
C ILE A 32 1.32 22.21 5.04
N SER A 33 1.73 21.26 4.20
CA SER A 33 3.14 20.86 4.06
C SER A 33 3.89 21.72 3.04
N SER A 34 3.21 22.19 1.99
CA SER A 34 3.80 22.96 0.91
C SER A 34 2.74 23.83 0.21
N LEU A 35 3.18 25.00 -0.25
CA LEU A 35 2.39 25.95 -1.04
C LEU A 35 3.15 26.29 -2.31
N SER A 36 2.45 26.39 -3.44
CA SER A 36 3.04 26.80 -4.70
C SER A 36 2.05 27.58 -5.57
N PHE A 37 2.48 28.74 -6.06
CA PHE A 37 1.74 29.50 -7.08
C PHE A 37 2.06 29.00 -8.49
N SER A 38 1.07 29.06 -9.36
CA SER A 38 1.22 28.80 -10.79
C SER A 38 2.09 29.87 -11.47
N GLY A 39 2.93 29.45 -12.42
CA GLY A 39 3.79 30.33 -13.20
C GLY A 39 3.06 31.14 -14.28
N ALA A 40 1.84 30.73 -14.67
CA ALA A 40 1.09 31.37 -15.76
C ALA A 40 -0.25 31.98 -15.31
N GLY A 41 -0.84 31.50 -14.21
CA GLY A 41 -2.13 31.97 -13.70
C GLY A 41 -2.10 32.31 -12.20
N GLU A 42 -3.14 32.97 -11.72
CA GLU A 42 -3.31 33.30 -10.28
C GLU A 42 -3.91 32.10 -9.52
N LEU A 43 -3.32 30.91 -9.71
CA LEU A 43 -3.72 29.67 -9.05
C LEU A 43 -2.74 29.31 -7.94
N LEU A 44 -3.26 28.97 -6.77
CA LEU A 44 -2.52 28.54 -5.59
C LEU A 44 -2.82 27.07 -5.30
N ALA A 45 -1.79 26.23 -5.31
CA ALA A 45 -1.88 24.85 -4.87
C ALA A 45 -1.40 24.72 -3.42
N ALA A 46 -2.17 24.01 -2.60
CA ALA A 46 -1.86 23.69 -1.22
C ALA A 46 -1.89 22.18 -1.00
N GLY A 47 -0.73 21.61 -0.65
CA GLY A 47 -0.61 20.22 -0.21
C GLY A 47 -0.73 20.12 1.30
N SER A 48 -1.51 19.15 1.79
CA SER A 48 -1.77 18.97 3.22
C SER A 48 -1.42 17.56 3.70
N TRP A 49 -1.17 17.47 5.02
CA TRP A 49 -0.94 16.23 5.73
C TRP A 49 -2.18 15.32 5.80
N ASN A 50 -3.37 15.85 5.51
CA ASN A 50 -4.61 15.07 5.40
C ASN A 50 -4.76 14.30 4.06
N ASN A 51 -3.67 14.12 3.33
CA ASN A 51 -3.59 13.44 2.03
C ASN A 51 -4.17 14.23 0.84
N GLU A 52 -4.59 15.48 1.03
CA GLU A 52 -5.27 16.24 -0.02
C GLU A 52 -4.40 17.33 -0.64
N VAL A 53 -4.64 17.60 -1.93
CA VAL A 53 -4.14 18.77 -2.64
C VAL A 53 -5.33 19.62 -3.06
N ARG A 54 -5.40 20.84 -2.52
CA ARG A 54 -6.42 21.84 -2.86
C ARG A 54 -5.84 22.87 -3.81
N ILE A 55 -6.60 23.24 -4.84
CA ILE A 55 -6.25 24.28 -5.80
C ILE A 55 -7.27 25.41 -5.65
N TYR A 56 -6.76 26.61 -5.41
CA TYR A 56 -7.52 27.83 -5.25
C TYR A 56 -7.21 28.81 -6.37
N GLU A 57 -8.23 29.51 -6.85
CA GLU A 57 -8.08 30.67 -7.71
C GLU A 57 -8.06 31.93 -6.86
N VAL A 58 -7.02 32.75 -7.03
CA VAL A 58 -6.75 33.92 -6.21
C VAL A 58 -6.98 35.18 -7.03
N ASN A 59 -7.80 36.10 -6.54
CA ASN A 59 -7.95 37.38 -7.19
C ASN A 59 -6.70 38.26 -6.93
N PRO A 60 -6.00 38.76 -7.96
CA PRO A 60 -4.73 39.48 -7.81
C PRO A 60 -4.86 40.83 -7.08
N THR A 61 -6.06 41.43 -7.05
CA THR A 61 -6.32 42.75 -6.48
C THR A 61 -6.97 42.67 -5.10
N SER A 62 -7.84 41.70 -4.85
CA SER A 62 -8.57 41.55 -3.58
C SER A 62 -8.09 40.42 -2.69
N GLY A 63 -7.28 39.48 -3.19
CA GLY A 63 -6.71 38.36 -2.41
C GLY A 63 -7.76 37.33 -2.01
N ILE A 64 -9.03 37.56 -2.37
CA ILE A 64 -10.13 36.62 -2.20
C ILE A 64 -9.84 35.39 -3.05
N THR A 65 -10.06 34.23 -2.44
CA THR A 65 -9.80 32.94 -3.06
C THR A 65 -11.08 32.16 -3.27
N GLN A 66 -11.13 31.38 -4.34
CA GLN A 66 -12.23 30.47 -4.66
C GLN A 66 -11.67 29.07 -4.88
N GLY A 67 -12.32 28.04 -4.32
CA GLY A 67 -11.93 26.65 -4.54
C GLY A 67 -12.17 26.25 -5.99
N ARG A 68 -11.13 25.71 -6.66
CA ARG A 68 -11.19 25.32 -8.07
C ARG A 68 -11.17 23.82 -8.28
N ALA A 69 -10.31 23.10 -7.56
CA ALA A 69 -10.17 21.65 -7.67
C ALA A 69 -9.57 21.03 -6.40
N LEU A 70 -9.85 19.75 -6.20
CA LEU A 70 -9.37 18.95 -5.08
C LEU A 70 -9.04 17.53 -5.62
N TYR A 71 -7.88 17.01 -5.26
CA TYR A 71 -7.54 15.61 -5.49
C TYR A 71 -6.70 15.06 -4.33
N GLN A 72 -6.60 13.73 -4.23
CA GLN A 72 -6.06 13.05 -3.04
C GLN A 72 -4.91 12.09 -3.37
N HIS A 73 -4.00 11.95 -2.40
CA HIS A 73 -2.95 10.93 -2.33
C HIS A 73 -3.38 9.77 -1.41
N GLN A 74 -2.66 8.65 -1.46
CA GLN A 74 -2.85 7.53 -0.52
C GLN A 74 -2.11 7.74 0.83
N GLY A 75 -1.45 8.89 0.98
CA GLY A 75 -0.74 9.30 2.19
C GLY A 75 -0.46 10.81 2.17
N PRO A 76 0.14 11.37 3.23
CA PRO A 76 0.36 12.80 3.38
C PRO A 76 1.08 13.41 2.17
N VAL A 77 0.57 14.53 1.65
CA VAL A 77 1.24 15.28 0.59
C VAL A 77 2.40 16.04 1.23
N LEU A 78 3.60 15.94 0.67
CA LEU A 78 4.84 16.48 1.24
C LEU A 78 5.42 17.67 0.47
N ASP A 79 5.11 17.78 -0.83
CA ASP A 79 5.51 18.90 -1.68
C ASP A 79 4.58 19.04 -2.90
N VAL A 80 4.46 20.25 -3.43
CA VAL A 80 3.64 20.59 -4.62
C VAL A 80 4.40 21.56 -5.52
N THR A 81 4.24 21.44 -6.83
CA THR A 81 4.79 22.36 -7.83
C THR A 81 3.86 22.47 -9.04
N TRP A 82 4.11 23.48 -9.87
CA TRP A 82 3.40 23.69 -11.12
C TRP A 82 4.31 23.42 -12.31
N ASN A 83 3.72 23.01 -13.42
CA ASN A 83 4.42 23.07 -14.70
C ASN A 83 4.53 24.52 -15.21
N LYS A 84 5.40 24.73 -16.19
CA LYS A 84 5.64 26.05 -16.82
C LYS A 84 4.37 26.76 -17.31
N GLU A 85 3.48 26.00 -17.93
CA GLU A 85 2.22 26.52 -18.51
C GLU A 85 1.16 26.82 -17.46
N GLY A 86 1.37 26.37 -16.21
CA GLY A 86 0.46 26.66 -15.11
C GLY A 86 -0.91 25.96 -15.19
N ASN A 87 -1.06 24.98 -16.08
CA ASN A 87 -2.28 24.19 -16.28
C ASN A 87 -2.23 22.82 -15.58
N ARG A 88 -1.06 22.38 -15.10
CA ARG A 88 -0.87 21.10 -14.42
C ARG A 88 -0.17 21.29 -13.08
N VAL A 89 -0.75 20.69 -12.04
CA VAL A 89 -0.16 20.62 -10.70
C VAL A 89 0.51 19.27 -10.54
N ILE A 90 1.74 19.24 -10.05
CA ILE A 90 2.43 18.01 -9.67
C ILE A 90 2.60 18.01 -8.15
N SER A 91 2.19 16.94 -7.49
CA SER A 91 2.29 16.74 -6.05
C SER A 91 2.99 15.42 -5.73
N CYS A 92 3.68 15.35 -4.60
CA CYS A 92 4.29 14.11 -4.11
C CYS A 92 3.95 13.88 -2.64
N GLY A 93 3.94 12.62 -2.24
CA GLY A 93 3.53 12.26 -0.88
C GLY A 93 4.32 11.13 -0.25
N ALA A 94 3.91 10.82 0.98
CA ALA A 94 4.40 9.70 1.76
C ALA A 94 3.91 8.33 1.25
N ASP A 95 3.11 8.31 0.20
CA ASP A 95 2.71 7.12 -0.55
C ASP A 95 3.74 6.73 -1.65
N ASN A 96 4.95 7.26 -1.56
CA ASN A 96 6.09 6.99 -2.43
C ASN A 96 5.86 7.36 -3.91
N ALA A 97 4.81 8.11 -4.22
CA ALA A 97 4.41 8.45 -5.58
C ALA A 97 4.29 9.96 -5.78
N ALA A 98 4.54 10.42 -7.01
CA ALA A 98 4.16 11.75 -7.47
C ALA A 98 2.99 11.64 -8.46
N ARG A 99 2.00 12.51 -8.30
CA ARG A 99 0.83 12.60 -9.17
C ARG A 99 0.82 13.96 -9.86
N MET A 100 0.39 13.94 -11.11
CA MET A 100 0.12 15.12 -11.91
C MET A 100 -1.39 15.24 -12.09
N TYR A 101 -1.94 16.38 -11.72
CA TYR A 101 -3.33 16.74 -11.91
C TYR A 101 -3.42 17.78 -13.02
N ASP A 102 -4.16 17.47 -14.08
CA ASP A 102 -4.42 18.39 -15.18
C ASP A 102 -5.76 19.11 -14.94
N ILE A 103 -5.71 20.44 -14.85
CA ILE A 103 -6.87 21.27 -14.47
C ILE A 103 -7.96 21.24 -15.54
N ALA A 104 -7.61 21.08 -16.81
CA ALA A 104 -8.59 21.07 -17.89
C ALA A 104 -9.37 19.75 -17.94
N SER A 105 -8.67 18.64 -17.70
CA SER A 105 -9.28 17.30 -17.75
C SER A 105 -9.89 16.84 -16.42
N GLY A 106 -9.47 17.42 -15.30
CA GLY A 106 -9.85 16.96 -13.95
C GLY A 106 -9.25 15.61 -13.57
N GLN A 107 -8.33 15.05 -14.36
CA GLN A 107 -7.72 13.76 -14.10
C GLN A 107 -6.41 13.90 -13.33
N SER A 108 -6.20 13.00 -12.36
CA SER A 108 -4.91 12.80 -11.69
C SER A 108 -4.23 11.53 -12.20
N ILE A 109 -2.98 11.64 -12.62
CA ILE A 109 -2.18 10.54 -13.17
C ILE A 109 -0.91 10.41 -12.34
N GLN A 110 -0.52 9.19 -12.00
CA GLN A 110 0.77 8.95 -11.36
C GLN A 110 1.91 9.10 -12.38
N VAL A 111 2.89 9.96 -12.06
CA VAL A 111 4.00 10.31 -12.98
C VAL A 111 5.38 9.92 -12.45
N ALA A 112 5.52 9.67 -11.14
CA ALA A 112 6.78 9.19 -10.57
C ALA A 112 6.52 8.18 -9.43
N GLN A 113 7.49 7.28 -9.23
CA GLN A 113 7.47 6.29 -8.15
C GLN A 113 8.88 6.11 -7.56
N HIS A 114 8.94 6.03 -6.23
CA HIS A 114 10.12 5.74 -5.45
C HIS A 114 9.90 4.54 -4.52
N ASP A 115 10.99 4.07 -3.90
CA ASP A 115 10.95 2.97 -2.92
C ASP A 115 10.65 3.46 -1.49
N ALA A 116 10.67 4.79 -1.29
CA ALA A 116 10.37 5.47 -0.04
C ALA A 116 9.68 6.83 -0.31
N PRO A 117 9.18 7.52 0.74
CA PRO A 117 8.47 8.79 0.59
C PRO A 117 9.23 9.83 -0.23
N ILE A 118 8.54 10.43 -1.20
CA ILE A 118 9.10 11.52 -1.99
C ILE A 118 8.89 12.81 -1.19
N LYS A 119 9.98 13.41 -0.71
CA LYS A 119 9.91 14.57 0.19
C LYS A 119 9.89 15.89 -0.56
N SER A 120 10.52 15.97 -1.73
CA SER A 120 10.57 17.20 -2.51
C SER A 120 10.52 16.91 -4.00
N LEU A 121 9.87 17.78 -4.74
CA LEU A 121 9.74 17.70 -6.19
C LEU A 121 9.88 19.09 -6.80
N ARG A 122 10.50 19.19 -7.98
CA ARG A 122 10.61 20.46 -8.71
C ARG A 122 10.47 20.25 -10.22
N TRP A 123 9.73 21.15 -10.85
CA TRP A 123 9.66 21.24 -12.30
C TRP A 123 10.92 21.91 -12.83
N ILE A 124 11.53 21.33 -13.87
CA ILE A 124 12.74 21.86 -14.51
C ILE A 124 12.39 22.29 -15.93
N ASP A 125 12.47 23.60 -16.15
CA ASP A 125 12.34 24.20 -17.47
C ASP A 125 13.71 24.35 -18.11
N THR A 126 14.05 23.45 -19.04
CA THR A 126 15.22 23.63 -19.90
C THR A 126 14.80 24.18 -21.26
N PRO A 127 15.71 24.85 -22.00
CA PRO A 127 15.41 25.32 -23.36
C PRO A 127 15.07 24.20 -24.36
N GLN A 128 15.46 22.95 -24.10
CA GLN A 128 15.35 21.83 -25.05
C GLN A 128 14.24 20.83 -24.67
N ALA A 129 13.99 20.62 -23.38
CA ALA A 129 12.97 19.69 -22.88
C ALA A 129 12.60 19.95 -21.41
N ASN A 130 11.36 19.62 -21.04
CA ASN A 130 10.90 19.79 -19.65
C ASN A 130 10.98 18.45 -18.92
N PHE A 131 11.53 18.49 -17.71
CA PHE A 131 11.68 17.29 -16.88
C PHE A 131 11.20 17.56 -15.46
N LEU A 132 10.74 16.52 -14.78
CA LEU A 132 10.39 16.56 -13.36
C LEU A 132 11.53 15.95 -12.54
N ALA A 133 12.03 16.66 -11.53
CA ALA A 133 12.96 16.11 -10.56
C ALA A 133 12.25 15.74 -9.26
N THR A 134 12.52 14.55 -8.73
CA THR A 134 11.96 14.05 -7.47
C THR A 134 13.07 13.57 -6.54
N GLY A 135 13.08 14.08 -5.32
CA GLY A 135 14.01 13.70 -4.25
C GLY A 135 13.31 12.92 -3.15
N SER A 136 13.81 11.73 -2.84
CA SER A 136 13.18 10.79 -1.90
C SER A 136 14.07 10.44 -0.70
N TRP A 137 13.42 9.89 0.32
CA TRP A 137 14.05 9.28 1.49
C TRP A 137 14.74 7.93 1.19
N ASP A 138 14.60 7.40 -0.03
CA ASP A 138 15.36 6.25 -0.51
C ASP A 138 16.82 6.59 -0.89
N LYS A 139 17.24 7.84 -0.62
CA LYS A 139 18.54 8.41 -0.97
C LYS A 139 18.74 8.54 -2.49
N THR A 140 17.67 8.68 -3.26
CA THR A 140 17.76 8.91 -4.70
C THR A 140 17.12 10.24 -5.12
N LEU A 141 17.72 10.83 -6.15
CA LEU A 141 17.20 11.92 -6.95
C LEU A 141 16.90 11.35 -8.35
N LYS A 142 15.64 11.38 -8.78
CA LYS A 142 15.22 10.85 -10.09
C LYS A 142 14.72 11.96 -10.98
N TYR A 143 15.06 11.88 -12.27
CA TYR A 143 14.58 12.77 -13.32
C TYR A 143 13.58 12.02 -14.20
N TRP A 144 12.43 12.63 -14.46
CA TRP A 144 11.31 12.01 -15.17
C TRP A 144 10.93 12.82 -16.40
N ASP A 145 10.69 12.12 -17.50
CA ASP A 145 9.98 12.66 -18.66
C ASP A 145 8.51 12.23 -18.51
N LEU A 146 7.58 13.18 -18.55
CA LEU A 146 6.15 12.89 -18.38
C LEU A 146 5.58 11.95 -19.47
N ARG A 147 6.32 11.73 -20.56
CA ARG A 147 5.96 10.79 -21.63
C ARG A 147 6.31 9.34 -21.30
N SER A 148 7.11 9.09 -20.25
CA SER A 148 7.61 7.77 -19.87
C SER A 148 7.27 7.46 -18.41
N GLN A 149 6.96 6.19 -18.12
CA GLN A 149 6.77 5.71 -16.75
C GLN A 149 8.10 5.38 -16.03
N ASN A 150 9.22 5.37 -16.75
CA ASN A 150 10.55 5.12 -16.20
C ASN A 150 11.34 6.43 -16.05
N PRO A 151 12.16 6.58 -15.00
CA PRO A 151 13.02 7.74 -14.85
C PRO A 151 14.10 7.75 -15.95
N ILE A 152 14.38 8.93 -16.50
CA ILE A 152 15.44 9.17 -17.49
C ILE A 152 16.80 8.90 -16.85
N ALA A 153 16.97 9.38 -15.61
CA ALA A 153 18.20 9.25 -14.85
C ALA A 153 17.89 9.14 -13.35
N THR A 154 18.71 8.37 -12.66
CA THR A 154 18.67 8.22 -11.19
C THR A 154 20.05 8.53 -10.65
N VAL A 155 20.13 9.49 -9.72
CA VAL A 155 21.35 9.88 -9.02
C VAL A 155 21.24 9.45 -7.57
N VAL A 156 22.27 8.77 -7.07
CA VAL A 156 22.35 8.36 -5.66
C VAL A 156 22.90 9.53 -4.84
N LEU A 157 22.12 9.96 -3.86
CA LEU A 157 22.51 10.99 -2.90
C LEU A 157 23.27 10.34 -1.73
N PRO A 158 24.18 11.06 -1.05
CA PRO A 158 24.88 10.53 0.12
C PRO A 158 23.89 10.16 1.24
N GLU A 159 22.83 10.95 1.39
CA GLU A 159 21.83 10.80 2.43
C GLU A 159 20.41 11.15 1.93
N ARG A 160 19.41 10.89 2.78
CA ARG A 160 17.98 11.14 2.47
C ARG A 160 17.74 12.59 2.04
N CYS A 161 16.98 12.79 0.97
CA CYS A 161 16.61 14.14 0.52
C CYS A 161 15.58 14.77 1.48
N TYR A 162 15.88 15.95 2.03
CA TYR A 162 14.96 16.69 2.91
C TYR A 162 14.36 17.94 2.26
N SER A 163 15.12 18.61 1.39
CA SER A 163 14.68 19.79 0.68
C SER A 163 15.43 19.91 -0.64
N MET A 164 14.75 20.40 -1.67
CA MET A 164 15.31 20.61 -2.98
C MET A 164 14.69 21.86 -3.61
N ASP A 165 15.49 22.59 -4.37
CA ASP A 165 14.99 23.72 -5.15
C ASP A 165 15.80 23.93 -6.43
N VAL A 166 15.17 24.53 -7.43
CA VAL A 166 15.73 24.72 -8.78
C VAL A 166 15.59 26.17 -9.20
N ALA A 167 16.66 26.74 -9.74
CA ALA A 167 16.64 27.95 -10.57
C ALA A 167 17.58 27.70 -11.75
N TYR A 168 17.04 27.31 -12.90
CA TYR A 168 17.85 26.82 -14.03
C TYR A 168 19.01 27.79 -14.38
N PRO A 169 20.25 27.29 -14.59
CA PRO A 169 20.67 25.89 -14.64
C PRO A 169 21.03 25.25 -13.28
N LEU A 170 20.77 25.93 -12.17
CA LEU A 170 21.13 25.47 -10.83
C LEU A 170 20.05 24.58 -10.20
N LEU A 171 20.46 23.43 -9.65
CA LEU A 171 19.66 22.59 -8.77
C LEU A 171 20.43 22.35 -7.46
N VAL A 172 19.80 22.60 -6.33
CA VAL A 172 20.41 22.38 -5.00
C VAL A 172 19.55 21.45 -4.18
N VAL A 173 20.18 20.40 -3.63
CA VAL A 173 19.55 19.36 -2.83
C VAL A 173 20.18 19.35 -1.43
N GLY A 174 19.36 19.64 -0.42
CA GLY A 174 19.69 19.47 0.98
C GLY A 174 19.34 18.07 1.45
N THR A 175 20.34 17.32 1.90
CA THR A 175 20.18 15.94 2.39
C THR A 175 20.34 15.86 3.90
N ALA A 176 20.09 14.68 4.47
CA ALA A 176 20.35 14.43 5.89
C ALA A 176 21.84 14.64 6.23
N GLU A 177 22.13 14.75 7.53
CA GLU A 177 23.52 14.90 8.01
C GLU A 177 24.27 16.11 7.44
N ARG A 178 23.54 17.17 7.05
CA ARG A 178 24.07 18.47 6.62
C ARG A 178 24.80 18.45 5.27
N HIS A 179 24.66 17.41 4.43
CA HIS A 179 25.24 17.45 3.08
C HIS A 179 24.35 18.25 2.11
N ILE A 180 24.97 19.14 1.34
CA ILE A 180 24.37 19.94 0.28
C ILE A 180 24.97 19.48 -1.05
N GLN A 181 24.12 18.96 -1.92
CA GLN A 181 24.48 18.52 -3.26
C GLN A 181 24.03 19.59 -4.26
N ILE A 182 24.98 20.13 -5.02
CA ILE A 182 24.74 21.17 -6.01
C ILE A 182 24.94 20.54 -7.39
N PHE A 183 23.98 20.71 -8.28
CA PHE A 183 23.99 20.19 -9.63
C PHE A 183 23.89 21.34 -10.62
N ASN A 184 24.65 21.25 -11.71
CA ASN A 184 24.45 22.06 -12.89
C ASN A 184 23.63 21.23 -13.88
N LEU A 185 22.42 21.70 -14.19
CA LEU A 185 21.45 20.98 -15.02
C LEU A 185 21.86 20.83 -16.49
N THR A 186 22.97 21.44 -16.90
CA THR A 186 23.64 21.11 -18.18
C THR A 186 24.17 19.67 -18.17
N ASN A 187 24.56 19.14 -16.99
CA ASN A 187 24.87 17.73 -16.76
C ASN A 187 24.20 17.26 -15.45
N PRO A 188 22.92 16.87 -15.49
CA PRO A 188 22.12 16.61 -14.28
C PRO A 188 22.52 15.34 -13.53
N THR A 189 23.32 14.45 -14.13
CA THR A 189 23.64 13.14 -13.53
C THR A 189 24.81 13.17 -12.56
N VAL A 190 25.64 14.22 -12.61
CA VAL A 190 26.85 14.36 -11.79
C VAL A 190 26.73 15.61 -10.92
N PRO A 191 26.95 15.52 -9.60
CA PRO A 191 26.97 16.69 -8.75
C PRO A 191 28.11 17.62 -9.16
N PHE A 192 27.77 18.89 -9.39
CA PHE A 192 28.73 19.96 -9.68
C PHE A 192 29.62 20.25 -8.46
N GLN A 193 29.02 20.32 -7.27
CA GLN A 193 29.74 20.47 -6.00
C GLN A 193 29.01 19.73 -4.87
N THR A 194 29.77 19.08 -4.00
CA THR A 194 29.27 18.57 -2.71
C THR A 194 29.86 19.41 -1.59
N LYS A 195 29.01 20.07 -0.81
CA LYS A 195 29.43 20.92 0.32
C LYS A 195 28.72 20.48 1.60
N GLU A 196 29.35 20.68 2.75
CA GLU A 196 28.65 20.58 4.03
C GLU A 196 27.92 21.90 4.32
N SER A 197 26.76 21.83 4.96
CA SER A 197 25.99 23.01 5.32
C SER A 197 26.80 23.90 6.27
N PRO A 198 26.88 25.22 6.00
CA PRO A 198 27.55 26.18 6.89
C PRO A 198 26.82 26.34 8.24
N LEU A 199 25.60 25.79 8.35
CA LEU A 199 24.83 25.77 9.57
C LEU A 199 25.17 24.50 10.38
N LYS A 200 25.39 24.66 11.69
CA LYS A 200 25.76 23.56 12.62
C LYS A 200 24.67 22.48 12.77
N TRP A 201 23.47 22.74 12.30
CA TRP A 201 22.28 21.88 12.49
C TRP A 201 21.73 21.46 11.13
N GLN A 202 20.90 20.41 11.15
CA GLN A 202 20.29 19.84 9.96
C GLN A 202 19.57 20.90 9.10
N THR A 203 19.80 20.84 7.79
CA THR A 203 19.11 21.66 6.80
C THR A 203 17.65 21.25 6.70
N ARG A 204 16.75 22.22 6.90
CA ARG A 204 15.29 22.00 6.82
C ARG A 204 14.72 22.49 5.50
N VAL A 205 15.26 23.58 4.96
CA VAL A 205 14.81 24.19 3.71
C VAL A 205 16.00 24.73 2.92
N VAL A 206 15.94 24.56 1.60
CA VAL A 206 16.85 25.13 0.60
C VAL A 206 15.99 25.87 -0.42
N ARG A 207 16.42 27.08 -0.80
CA ARG A 207 15.85 27.83 -1.93
C ARG A 207 16.94 28.41 -2.81
N CYS A 208 16.80 28.27 -4.12
CA CYS A 208 17.71 28.88 -5.07
C CYS A 208 17.36 30.36 -5.28
N SER A 209 18.37 31.19 -5.48
CA SER A 209 18.20 32.57 -5.95
C SER A 209 17.56 32.54 -7.34
N PRO A 210 16.58 33.41 -7.65
CA PRO A 210 16.00 33.50 -8.99
C PRO A 210 17.04 33.82 -10.09
N ALA A 211 18.17 34.44 -9.72
CA ALA A 211 19.28 34.71 -10.64
C ALA A 211 20.21 33.50 -10.88
N ALA A 212 19.95 32.35 -10.25
CA ALA A 212 20.76 31.12 -10.32
C ALA A 212 22.24 31.29 -9.89
N ASP A 213 22.58 32.37 -9.18
CA ASP A 213 23.93 32.72 -8.72
C ASP A 213 24.26 32.22 -7.30
N GLY A 214 23.25 31.76 -6.57
CA GLY A 214 23.37 31.31 -5.19
C GLY A 214 22.11 30.65 -4.64
N TYR A 215 22.14 30.30 -3.36
CA TYR A 215 21.04 29.66 -2.65
C TYR A 215 21.02 30.06 -1.17
N ALA A 216 19.84 29.97 -0.56
CA ALA A 216 19.62 30.17 0.87
C ALA A 216 19.28 28.84 1.56
N ILE A 217 19.82 28.64 2.76
CA ILE A 217 19.59 27.46 3.60
C ILE A 217 19.02 27.91 4.95
N GLY A 218 17.95 27.26 5.40
CA GLY A 218 17.42 27.37 6.76
C GLY A 218 17.66 26.11 7.58
N CYS A 219 17.88 26.28 8.89
CA CYS A 219 18.05 25.15 9.82
C CYS A 219 17.09 25.21 11.03
N VAL A 220 17.07 24.11 11.78
CA VAL A 220 16.25 23.93 12.99
C VAL A 220 16.60 24.94 14.10
N ALA A 221 17.79 25.53 14.07
CA ALA A 221 18.26 26.51 15.06
C ALA A 221 18.01 27.99 14.66
N GLY A 222 17.00 28.25 13.81
CA GLY A 222 16.54 29.60 13.50
C GLY A 222 17.57 30.48 12.80
N ARG A 223 18.52 29.86 12.09
CA ARG A 223 19.56 30.54 11.30
C ARG A 223 19.35 30.32 9.80
N VAL A 224 19.51 31.40 9.05
CA VAL A 224 19.61 31.35 7.58
C VAL A 224 21.05 31.61 7.19
N ALA A 225 21.53 30.86 6.20
CA ALA A 225 22.77 31.14 5.49
C ALA A 225 22.45 31.40 4.02
N VAL A 226 23.06 32.43 3.45
CA VAL A 226 23.04 32.71 2.01
C VAL A 226 24.43 32.36 1.47
N GLN A 227 24.47 31.58 0.41
CA GLN A 227 25.69 31.07 -0.23
C GLN A 227 25.66 31.39 -1.72
N TYR A 228 26.80 31.83 -2.26
CA TYR A 228 27.02 32.02 -3.69
C TYR A 228 27.88 30.89 -4.23
N ILE A 229 27.70 30.56 -5.51
CA ILE A 229 28.34 29.38 -6.12
C ILE A 229 29.68 29.72 -6.75
N GLU A 230 29.79 30.92 -7.33
CA GLU A 230 31.03 31.41 -7.92
C GLU A 230 32.08 31.67 -6.82
N ASP A 231 33.29 31.16 -7.01
CA ASP A 231 34.35 31.19 -6.00
C ASP A 231 34.85 32.63 -5.72
N ASP A 232 34.69 33.54 -6.67
CA ASP A 232 35.00 34.97 -6.54
C ASP A 232 34.07 35.70 -5.54
N LYS A 233 32.85 35.18 -5.34
CA LYS A 233 31.85 35.68 -4.40
C LYS A 233 31.80 34.91 -3.08
N ALA A 234 32.77 34.02 -2.81
CA ALA A 234 32.84 33.28 -1.55
C ALA A 234 32.89 34.20 -0.31
N SER A 235 33.52 35.38 -0.43
CA SER A 235 33.57 36.41 0.63
C SER A 235 32.21 37.08 0.88
N ALA A 236 31.28 36.98 -0.07
CA ALA A 236 29.93 37.51 0.05
C ALA A 236 28.98 36.56 0.79
N CYS A 237 29.35 35.29 1.02
CA CYS A 237 28.58 34.32 1.80
C CYS A 237 28.45 34.74 3.27
N TYR A 238 27.24 34.64 3.84
CA TYR A 238 26.98 35.07 5.21
C TYR A 238 25.83 34.29 5.86
N SER A 239 25.74 34.38 7.19
CA SER A 239 24.64 33.79 7.96
C SER A 239 24.20 34.72 9.08
N TYR A 240 22.92 34.64 9.45
CA TYR A 240 22.34 35.47 10.50
C TYR A 240 21.20 34.75 11.23
N ASN A 241 20.86 35.24 12.42
CA ASN A 241 19.77 34.70 13.23
C ASN A 241 18.44 35.37 12.82
N CYS A 242 17.42 34.58 12.50
CA CYS A 242 16.12 35.09 12.04
C CYS A 242 15.06 35.00 13.14
N HIS A 243 14.74 33.77 13.56
CA HIS A 243 13.63 33.47 14.46
C HIS A 243 14.14 33.12 15.87
N ARG A 244 14.40 34.16 16.67
CA ARG A 244 14.84 34.04 18.07
C ARG A 244 14.13 35.05 18.96
N ARG A 245 13.75 34.62 20.17
CA ARG A 245 13.22 35.53 21.19
C ARG A 245 14.38 36.30 21.84
N ALA A 246 14.14 37.56 22.20
CA ALA A 246 15.13 38.34 22.95
C ALA A 246 15.45 37.62 24.27
N PRO A 247 16.73 37.50 24.67
CA PRO A 247 17.09 36.84 25.91
C PRO A 247 16.49 37.62 27.09
N ILE A 248 15.72 36.93 27.92
CA ILE A 248 15.41 37.41 29.27
C ILE A 248 16.72 37.29 30.05
N ILE A 249 17.07 38.37 30.77
CA ILE A 249 18.37 38.55 31.45
C ILE A 249 18.78 37.26 32.20
N ASN A 250 20.01 36.78 31.93
CA ASN A 250 20.72 35.70 32.62
C ASN A 250 20.27 34.23 32.46
N GLN A 251 19.67 33.84 31.33
CA GLN A 251 19.57 32.41 30.96
C GLN A 251 20.10 32.12 29.55
N LYS A 252 21.19 31.34 29.45
CA LYS A 252 21.70 30.74 28.19
C LYS A 252 20.87 29.51 27.80
N ASP A 253 19.55 29.59 27.83
CA ASP A 253 18.70 28.46 27.46
C ASP A 253 18.48 28.37 25.95
N GLN A 254 18.74 27.18 25.38
CA GLN A 254 18.45 26.81 23.98
C GLN A 254 16.94 26.85 23.65
N LEU A 255 16.07 27.04 24.65
CA LEU A 255 14.61 27.08 24.55
C LEU A 255 14.03 28.30 23.82
N ASN A 256 14.85 29.28 23.43
CA ASN A 256 14.41 30.54 22.78
C ASN A 256 14.65 30.60 21.25
N VAL A 257 14.90 29.46 20.62
CA VAL A 257 15.24 29.35 19.20
C VAL A 257 14.15 28.58 18.46
N TYR A 258 13.62 29.17 17.37
CA TYR A 258 12.57 28.56 16.56
C TYR A 258 13.14 28.10 15.22
N ALA A 259 12.70 26.93 14.73
CA ALA A 259 13.12 26.42 13.44
C ALA A 259 12.62 27.32 12.29
N ILE A 260 13.45 27.48 11.25
CA ILE A 260 13.02 28.09 9.99
C ILE A 260 12.30 27.03 9.18
N ASN A 261 11.02 27.27 8.96
CA ASN A 261 10.15 26.30 8.33
C ASN A 261 10.18 26.37 6.81
N ASP A 262 10.15 27.58 6.27
CA ASP A 262 10.20 27.84 4.84
C ASP A 262 10.95 29.14 4.53
N ILE A 263 11.41 29.25 3.29
CA ILE A 263 12.07 30.42 2.72
C ILE A 263 11.42 30.67 1.36
N ALA A 264 11.21 31.94 0.99
CA ALA A 264 10.78 32.29 -0.36
C ALA A 264 11.48 33.57 -0.84
N PHE A 265 12.11 33.50 -2.03
CA PHE A 265 12.66 34.66 -2.72
C PHE A 265 11.54 35.43 -3.44
N HIS A 266 11.69 36.74 -3.51
CA HIS A 266 10.78 37.55 -4.32
C HIS A 266 11.10 37.35 -5.82
N PRO A 267 10.10 37.01 -6.67
CA PRO A 267 10.35 36.63 -8.06
C PRO A 267 10.93 37.75 -8.93
N LEU A 268 10.53 39.01 -8.70
CA LEU A 268 11.04 40.17 -9.46
C LEU A 268 12.20 40.93 -8.79
N HIS A 269 12.40 40.74 -7.49
CA HIS A 269 13.38 41.49 -6.69
C HIS A 269 14.31 40.47 -6.04
N HIS A 270 15.31 40.02 -6.80
CA HIS A 270 16.16 38.88 -6.40
C HIS A 270 16.90 39.10 -5.07
N ASN A 271 17.04 40.36 -4.64
CA ASN A 271 17.68 40.73 -3.37
C ASN A 271 16.72 40.67 -2.17
N VAL A 272 15.46 40.26 -2.35
CA VAL A 272 14.46 40.18 -1.28
C VAL A 272 14.16 38.73 -0.95
N LEU A 273 14.34 38.38 0.33
CA LEU A 273 14.10 37.05 0.87
C LEU A 273 13.12 37.11 2.04
N SER A 274 12.16 36.19 2.06
CA SER A 274 11.28 35.98 3.21
C SER A 274 11.66 34.70 3.96
N THR A 275 11.57 34.74 5.29
CA THR A 275 11.82 33.60 6.18
C THR A 275 10.62 33.39 7.09
N ALA A 276 10.11 32.16 7.15
CA ALA A 276 9.00 31.78 8.01
C ALA A 276 9.48 30.86 9.13
N GLY A 277 9.02 31.11 10.35
CA GLY A 277 9.50 30.41 11.54
C GLY A 277 8.41 29.69 12.33
N SER A 278 8.87 28.79 13.19
CA SER A 278 8.01 28.12 14.19
C SER A 278 7.50 29.06 15.29
N ASP A 279 7.97 30.31 15.31
CA ASP A 279 7.48 31.40 16.15
C ASP A 279 6.18 32.03 15.63
N GLY A 280 5.70 31.61 14.44
CA GLY A 280 4.55 32.22 13.79
C GLY A 280 4.88 33.55 13.09
N GLY A 281 6.16 33.89 12.96
CA GLY A 281 6.61 35.11 12.31
C GLY A 281 7.05 34.89 10.87
N CYS A 282 6.80 35.88 10.00
CA CYS A 282 7.40 36.00 8.68
C CYS A 282 8.26 37.26 8.61
N ILE A 283 9.56 37.11 8.35
CA ILE A 283 10.51 38.23 8.28
C ILE A 283 11.00 38.41 6.85
N PHE A 284 11.00 39.64 6.36
CA PHE A 284 11.55 40.01 5.05
C PHE A 284 12.90 40.70 5.20
N TRP A 285 13.84 40.24 4.40
CA TRP A 285 15.25 40.61 4.42
C TRP A 285 15.68 41.14 3.05
N ASN A 286 16.52 42.17 3.05
CA ASN A 286 17.28 42.56 1.88
C ASN A 286 18.66 41.89 1.96
N THR A 287 18.99 41.05 0.98
CA THR A 287 20.22 40.24 0.98
C THR A 287 21.47 41.09 0.73
N ASN A 288 21.35 42.17 -0.06
CA ASN A 288 22.47 43.07 -0.34
C ASN A 288 22.87 43.90 0.87
N THR A 289 21.89 44.52 1.54
CA THR A 289 22.15 45.34 2.74
C THR A 289 22.24 44.51 4.02
N ARG A 290 21.84 43.23 3.98
CA ARG A 290 21.77 42.30 5.12
C ARG A 290 20.88 42.82 6.26
N THR A 291 19.86 43.62 5.91
CA THR A 291 18.93 44.22 6.88
C THR A 291 17.53 43.62 6.75
N ARG A 292 16.84 43.48 7.89
CA ARG A 292 15.40 43.22 7.94
C ARG A 292 14.65 44.52 7.68
N PHE A 293 13.59 44.49 6.88
CA PHE A 293 12.79 45.69 6.61
C PHE A 293 11.29 45.51 6.89
N LYS A 294 10.80 44.26 7.01
CA LYS A 294 9.40 43.99 7.37
C LYS A 294 9.28 42.72 8.22
N HIS A 295 8.37 42.73 9.19
CA HIS A 295 8.11 41.58 10.07
C HIS A 295 6.62 41.46 10.35
N LEU A 296 6.03 40.32 9.99
CA LEU A 296 4.64 39.97 10.26
C LEU A 296 4.60 39.08 11.50
N LYS A 297 3.93 39.51 12.58
CA LYS A 297 3.97 38.85 13.89
C LYS A 297 2.64 38.24 14.36
N ASP A 298 1.59 38.29 13.56
CA ASP A 298 0.22 38.12 14.05
C ASP A 298 -0.42 36.76 13.71
N ALA A 299 0.39 35.76 13.36
CA ALA A 299 -0.14 34.44 13.07
C ALA A 299 -0.46 33.65 14.36
N PRO A 300 -1.60 32.93 14.44
CA PRO A 300 -2.04 32.22 15.65
C PRO A 300 -1.18 31.00 16.02
N GLY A 301 -0.17 30.64 15.22
CA GLY A 301 0.76 29.54 15.48
C GLY A 301 1.86 29.41 14.42
N PRO A 302 2.67 28.33 14.45
CA PRO A 302 3.80 28.13 13.56
C PRO A 302 3.40 28.22 12.08
N ILE A 303 4.20 28.94 11.28
CA ILE A 303 3.98 29.02 9.82
C ILE A 303 4.71 27.85 9.17
N SER A 304 3.99 26.99 8.46
CA SER A 304 4.54 25.74 7.91
C SER A 304 5.09 25.89 6.49
N ALA A 305 4.46 26.72 5.66
CA ALA A 305 4.82 26.98 4.27
C ALA A 305 4.47 28.42 3.86
N THR A 306 5.24 28.98 2.92
CA THR A 306 5.04 30.32 2.36
C THR A 306 5.36 30.36 0.87
N THR A 307 4.65 31.19 0.12
CA THR A 307 4.94 31.39 -1.31
C THR A 307 4.52 32.79 -1.75
N ILE A 308 5.12 33.25 -2.86
CA ILE A 308 4.87 34.57 -3.45
C ILE A 308 4.38 34.34 -4.89
N ASN A 309 3.33 35.04 -5.31
CA ASN A 309 2.84 34.94 -6.69
C ASN A 309 3.84 35.56 -7.67
N ARG A 310 3.74 35.23 -8.96
CA ARG A 310 4.71 35.67 -9.98
C ARG A 310 4.91 37.20 -10.05
N THR A 311 3.84 37.97 -9.85
CA THR A 311 3.90 39.44 -9.90
C THR A 311 4.50 40.05 -8.63
N GLY A 312 4.67 39.26 -7.56
CA GLY A 312 5.12 39.73 -6.26
C GLY A 312 4.05 40.46 -5.47
N SER A 313 2.80 40.55 -5.93
CA SER A 313 1.74 41.31 -5.25
C SER A 313 1.12 40.58 -4.06
N ILE A 314 1.13 39.24 -4.06
CA ILE A 314 0.47 38.40 -3.05
C ILE A 314 1.51 37.51 -2.37
N PHE A 315 1.52 37.57 -1.04
CA PHE A 315 2.25 36.68 -0.17
C PHE A 315 1.28 35.74 0.54
N ALA A 316 1.33 34.46 0.23
CA ALA A 316 0.51 33.43 0.87
C ALA A 316 1.32 32.69 1.94
N TYR A 317 0.72 32.47 3.10
CA TYR A 317 1.36 31.76 4.20
C TYR A 317 0.35 30.92 4.99
N ALA A 318 0.81 29.78 5.54
CA ALA A 318 -0.03 28.81 6.22
C ALA A 318 0.30 28.69 7.72
N PRO A 319 -0.44 29.36 8.62
CA PRO A 319 -0.35 29.11 10.06
C PRO A 319 -1.04 27.82 10.52
N THR A 320 -0.31 27.06 11.34
CA THR A 320 -0.81 25.88 12.06
C THR A 320 -1.40 26.33 13.40
N SER A 321 -2.72 26.20 13.60
CA SER A 321 -3.38 26.59 14.86
C SER A 321 -3.04 25.59 15.98
N ARG A 322 -2.21 25.98 16.94
CA ARG A 322 -2.18 25.35 18.27
C ARG A 322 -3.30 25.95 19.11
N LEU A 323 -4.02 25.11 19.86
CA LEU A 323 -4.92 25.49 20.95
C LEU A 323 -4.39 26.72 21.73
N GLN A 324 -5.07 27.86 21.59
CA GLN A 324 -4.93 28.98 22.52
C GLN A 324 -5.61 28.60 23.83
N HIS A 325 -4.84 28.05 24.77
CA HIS A 325 -5.06 28.25 26.19
C HIS A 325 -3.73 28.60 26.83
N VAL A 326 -3.42 29.88 26.88
CA VAL A 326 -2.52 30.42 27.91
C VAL A 326 -3.28 31.51 28.62
N HIS A 327 -3.51 31.29 29.91
CA HIS A 327 -4.05 32.28 30.83
C HIS A 327 -3.35 33.63 30.68
N ARG A 328 -4.17 34.66 30.51
CA ARG A 328 -3.86 36.05 30.81
C ARG A 328 -3.81 36.16 32.34
N VAL A 329 -2.64 36.24 32.96
CA VAL A 329 -2.50 36.78 34.32
C VAL A 329 -1.30 37.73 34.39
N THR A 330 -1.61 38.88 34.95
CA THR A 330 -0.86 40.09 35.21
C THR A 330 0.28 39.95 36.23
N SER A 331 1.37 40.67 35.99
CA SER A 331 2.31 41.34 36.93
C SER A 331 2.66 40.71 38.30
N SER A 332 3.92 40.28 38.46
CA SER A 332 4.95 40.77 39.42
C SER A 332 5.95 39.66 39.83
N PRO A 333 7.23 39.97 40.18
CA PRO A 333 8.33 39.02 40.15
C PRO A 333 8.78 38.56 41.54
N ARG A 334 9.03 37.25 41.75
CA ARG A 334 9.93 36.78 42.81
C ARG A 334 10.75 35.56 42.38
N GLN A 335 12.05 35.69 42.65
CA GLN A 335 13.12 34.72 42.47
C GLN A 335 12.98 33.50 43.39
N ALA A 336 13.53 32.37 42.95
CA ALA A 336 14.65 31.65 43.59
C ALA A 336 14.48 30.12 43.56
N GLY A 337 15.59 29.43 43.26
CA GLY A 337 15.90 28.13 43.88
C GLY A 337 15.86 26.91 42.98
N TYR A 338 16.99 26.60 42.36
CA TYR A 338 17.42 25.22 42.12
C TYR A 338 17.42 24.47 43.47
N ASN A 339 16.75 23.32 43.57
CA ASN A 339 17.29 22.18 44.31
C ASN A 339 16.61 20.85 44.01
N ARG A 340 17.50 19.88 43.80
CA ARG A 340 17.38 18.43 43.94
C ARG A 340 16.47 18.04 45.12
N PHE A 341 15.41 17.27 44.89
CA PHE A 341 14.78 16.47 45.95
C PHE A 341 14.14 15.18 45.40
N THR A 342 14.75 14.07 45.81
CA THR A 342 14.09 12.80 46.15
C THR A 342 12.98 13.03 47.18
N VAL A 343 11.76 12.53 46.96
CA VAL A 343 10.83 12.07 48.02
C VAL A 343 9.95 10.97 47.38
N ARG A 344 10.02 9.69 47.78
CA ARG A 344 9.50 9.03 48.98
C ARG A 344 7.97 8.87 48.98
N ASN A 345 7.58 7.60 49.11
CA ASN A 345 6.31 7.02 49.54
C ASN A 345 5.26 7.98 50.11
N TYR A 346 4.05 7.89 49.55
CA TYR A 346 2.82 7.84 50.35
C TYR A 346 2.01 6.62 49.91
N SER A 347 2.10 5.59 50.73
CA SER A 347 1.17 4.49 50.85
C SER A 347 0.07 4.88 51.84
N ASN A 348 -1.16 4.43 51.54
CA ASN A 348 -2.31 4.25 52.42
C ASN A 348 -3.18 5.47 52.74
N LEU A 349 -4.39 5.44 52.16
CA LEU A 349 -5.71 5.51 52.82
C LEU A 349 -6.74 5.50 51.68
N THR A 350 -7.18 4.34 51.21
CA THR A 350 -8.48 3.80 51.63
C THR A 350 -8.58 2.30 51.33
N GLN A 351 -8.74 1.50 52.38
CA GLN A 351 -9.25 0.12 52.37
C GLN A 351 -10.74 0.20 52.73
N THR A 352 -11.68 -0.27 51.90
CA THR A 352 -12.34 -1.60 51.85
C THR A 352 -13.85 -1.44 52.11
N PRO A 353 -14.76 -2.37 51.74
CA PRO A 353 -14.52 -3.76 51.35
C PRO A 353 -15.17 -4.23 50.03
N LYS A 354 -14.64 -5.37 49.54
CA LYS A 354 -15.32 -6.27 48.62
C LYS A 354 -16.44 -7.00 49.37
N GLU A 355 -17.63 -7.01 48.81
CA GLU A 355 -18.63 -8.03 49.04
C GLU A 355 -18.96 -8.71 47.70
N LYS A 356 -18.99 -10.04 47.73
CA LYS A 356 -19.46 -10.90 46.63
C LYS A 356 -20.98 -11.00 46.78
N GLU A 357 -21.72 -10.73 45.71
CA GLU A 357 -23.00 -11.41 45.49
C GLU A 357 -23.28 -11.52 43.99
N GLU A 358 -23.80 -12.69 43.63
CA GLU A 358 -24.20 -13.11 42.30
C GLU A 358 -25.49 -12.39 41.89
N SER A 359 -25.52 -11.82 40.68
CA SER A 359 -26.78 -11.64 39.96
C SER A 359 -26.53 -11.60 38.45
N THR A 360 -26.93 -12.69 37.80
CA THR A 360 -27.37 -12.85 36.42
C THR A 360 -27.48 -11.57 35.58
N SER A 361 -26.64 -11.44 34.56
CA SER A 361 -26.92 -10.61 33.39
C SER A 361 -26.74 -11.43 32.11
N VAL A 362 -27.83 -11.49 31.36
CA VAL A 362 -28.00 -12.21 30.09
C VAL A 362 -27.03 -11.64 29.06
N SER A 363 -26.16 -12.50 28.53
CA SER A 363 -25.30 -12.19 27.39
C SER A 363 -26.10 -12.42 26.09
N PRO A 364 -26.12 -11.50 25.12
CA PRO A 364 -26.42 -11.88 23.75
C PRO A 364 -25.21 -12.66 23.22
N SER A 365 -25.46 -13.91 22.89
CA SER A 365 -24.51 -14.85 22.27
C SER A 365 -24.01 -14.32 20.93
N ASN A 366 -22.79 -13.79 20.90
CA ASN A 366 -21.99 -13.65 19.68
C ASN A 366 -20.61 -14.26 19.93
N THR A 367 -20.57 -15.58 20.14
CA THR A 367 -19.35 -16.33 20.46
C THR A 367 -18.75 -17.08 19.27
N ASP A 368 -19.37 -17.04 18.09
CA ASP A 368 -18.90 -17.81 16.93
C ASP A 368 -18.12 -17.00 15.90
N ALA A 369 -18.32 -15.68 15.79
CA ALA A 369 -17.57 -14.84 14.85
C ALA A 369 -16.12 -14.55 15.31
N ALA A 370 -15.87 -14.52 16.63
CA ALA A 370 -14.55 -14.25 17.20
C ALA A 370 -13.63 -15.49 17.24
N LYS A 371 -14.18 -16.70 17.05
CA LYS A 371 -13.40 -17.95 17.00
C LYS A 371 -12.76 -18.16 15.62
N THR A 372 -13.40 -17.77 14.53
CA THR A 372 -12.95 -18.06 13.16
C THR A 372 -11.81 -17.17 12.68
N ALA A 373 -11.68 -15.94 13.19
CA ALA A 373 -10.52 -15.08 12.93
C ALA A 373 -9.23 -15.59 13.60
N LYS A 374 -9.34 -16.50 14.57
CA LYS A 374 -8.21 -17.09 15.31
C LYS A 374 -7.55 -18.28 14.61
N ASP A 375 -8.21 -18.87 13.60
CA ASP A 375 -7.77 -20.12 12.96
C ASP A 375 -6.85 -19.93 11.73
N LEU A 376 -6.43 -18.69 11.44
CA LEU A 376 -5.32 -18.41 10.52
C LEU A 376 -3.98 -18.17 11.26
N GLY A 377 -3.98 -18.30 12.59
CA GLY A 377 -2.81 -18.09 13.43
C GLY A 377 -2.72 -18.98 14.66
N SER A 378 -3.60 -19.98 14.82
CA SER A 378 -3.43 -21.04 15.81
C SER A 378 -2.33 -21.98 15.30
N GLU A 379 -1.08 -21.65 15.63
CA GLU A 379 0.02 -22.63 15.67
C GLU A 379 -0.47 -23.80 16.54
N LYS A 380 -1.07 -24.84 15.95
CA LYS A 380 -0.96 -26.19 16.51
C LYS A 380 0.55 -26.37 16.63
N ASN A 381 1.06 -26.45 17.86
CA ASN A 381 2.46 -26.75 18.14
C ASN A 381 2.75 -28.15 17.59
N LEU A 382 2.98 -28.23 16.28
CA LEU A 382 3.46 -29.41 15.59
C LEU A 382 4.83 -29.73 16.18
N ASN A 383 5.08 -31.01 16.40
CA ASN A 383 6.40 -31.48 16.81
C ASN A 383 7.43 -30.96 15.80
N VAL A 384 8.57 -30.45 16.28
CA VAL A 384 9.61 -29.83 15.42
C VAL A 384 10.11 -30.81 14.35
N ALA A 385 10.00 -32.13 14.60
CA ALA A 385 10.30 -33.17 13.63
C ALA A 385 9.28 -33.24 12.47
N ASP A 386 7.98 -33.10 12.77
CA ASP A 386 6.92 -33.15 11.76
C ASP A 386 6.94 -31.92 10.86
N GLN A 387 7.23 -30.73 11.43
CA GLN A 387 7.42 -29.52 10.64
C GLN A 387 8.58 -29.65 9.65
N ARG A 388 9.72 -30.19 10.10
CA ARG A 388 10.88 -30.43 9.20
C ARG A 388 10.55 -31.38 8.06
N ARG A 389 9.73 -32.41 8.32
CA ARG A 389 9.29 -33.36 7.28
C ARG A 389 8.43 -32.67 6.22
N LYS A 390 7.48 -31.83 6.65
CA LYS A 390 6.65 -31.01 5.74
C LYS A 390 7.48 -30.01 4.94
N ASP A 391 8.39 -29.28 5.60
CA ASP A 391 9.30 -28.33 4.95
C ASP A 391 10.12 -29.02 3.84
N TRP A 392 10.62 -30.23 4.10
CA TRP A 392 11.37 -31.01 3.10
C TRP A 392 10.48 -31.48 1.94
N GLU A 393 9.24 -31.87 2.21
CA GLU A 393 8.30 -32.22 1.16
C GLU A 393 8.00 -31.03 0.23
N ILE A 394 7.85 -29.84 0.80
CA ILE A 394 7.66 -28.60 0.03
C ILE A 394 8.88 -28.33 -0.86
N VAL A 395 10.10 -28.40 -0.32
CA VAL A 395 11.33 -28.23 -1.11
C VAL A 395 11.43 -29.28 -2.23
N LYS A 396 11.07 -30.53 -1.94
CA LYS A 396 11.05 -31.61 -2.95
C LYS A 396 10.06 -31.34 -4.08
N ARG A 397 8.87 -30.84 -3.77
CA ARG A 397 7.87 -30.46 -4.79
C ARG A 397 8.36 -29.29 -5.65
N LEU A 398 9.04 -28.31 -5.06
CA LEU A 398 9.62 -27.19 -5.81
C LEU A 398 10.78 -27.60 -6.71
N LEU A 399 11.60 -28.57 -6.28
CA LEU A 399 12.70 -29.10 -7.10
C LEU A 399 12.20 -29.72 -8.42
N VAL A 400 11.02 -30.34 -8.41
CA VAL A 400 10.38 -30.86 -9.64
C VAL A 400 10.04 -29.72 -10.61
N ASN A 401 9.70 -28.54 -10.11
CA ASN A 401 9.42 -27.36 -10.94
C ASN A 401 10.70 -26.71 -11.51
N ILE A 402 11.84 -26.86 -10.83
CA ILE A 402 13.16 -26.42 -11.33
C ILE A 402 13.69 -27.38 -12.40
N TRP A 403 13.40 -28.68 -12.26
CA TRP A 403 13.76 -29.72 -13.23
C TRP A 403 12.52 -30.42 -13.80
N PRO A 404 11.71 -29.74 -14.63
CA PRO A 404 10.46 -30.29 -15.14
C PRO A 404 10.70 -31.53 -16.04
N PRO A 405 9.84 -32.56 -15.95
CA PRO A 405 9.79 -33.64 -16.93
C PRO A 405 9.34 -33.12 -18.30
N GLY A 406 10.11 -33.39 -19.36
CA GLY A 406 9.72 -33.09 -20.74
C GLY A 406 10.15 -31.73 -21.32
N ASP A 407 10.62 -30.77 -20.51
CA ASP A 407 11.06 -29.45 -21.00
C ASP A 407 12.59 -29.35 -21.08
N TRP A 408 13.13 -29.71 -22.25
CA TRP A 408 14.58 -29.61 -22.54
C TRP A 408 15.11 -28.16 -22.54
N GLY A 409 14.26 -27.16 -22.77
CA GLY A 409 14.63 -25.75 -22.74
C GLY A 409 14.93 -25.26 -21.32
N VAL A 410 14.18 -25.74 -20.32
CA VAL A 410 14.48 -25.42 -18.90
C VAL A 410 15.70 -26.19 -18.42
N ARG A 411 15.81 -27.48 -18.74
CA ARG A 411 16.94 -28.33 -18.30
C ARG A 411 18.29 -27.82 -18.80
N SER A 412 18.38 -27.44 -20.08
CA SER A 412 19.60 -26.87 -20.66
C SER A 412 20.03 -25.57 -19.97
N ARG A 413 19.08 -24.70 -19.60
CA ARG A 413 19.37 -23.47 -18.84
C ARG A 413 19.83 -23.75 -17.42
N VAL A 414 19.27 -24.76 -16.76
CA VAL A 414 19.74 -25.19 -15.43
C VAL A 414 21.17 -25.72 -15.50
N LEU A 415 21.49 -26.53 -16.52
CA LEU A 415 22.86 -27.01 -16.75
C LEU A 415 23.84 -25.88 -17.05
N LEU A 416 23.46 -24.94 -17.93
CA LEU A 416 24.25 -23.76 -18.24
C LEU A 416 24.47 -22.89 -16.99
N GLY A 417 23.42 -22.72 -16.17
CA GLY A 417 23.52 -22.05 -14.89
C GLY A 417 24.49 -22.75 -13.95
N PHE A 418 24.42 -24.08 -13.81
CA PHE A 418 25.40 -24.82 -13.00
C PHE A 418 26.84 -24.64 -13.51
N GLY A 419 27.04 -24.62 -14.83
CA GLY A 419 28.34 -24.29 -15.44
C GLY A 419 28.84 -22.88 -15.09
N LEU A 420 27.97 -21.87 -15.17
CA LEU A 420 28.28 -20.49 -14.78
C LEU A 420 28.59 -20.37 -13.28
N LEU A 421 27.86 -21.09 -12.43
CA LEU A 421 28.10 -21.13 -11.00
C LEU A 421 29.51 -21.67 -10.69
N VAL A 422 29.84 -22.84 -11.23
CA VAL A 422 31.16 -23.46 -11.00
C VAL A 422 32.26 -22.57 -11.57
N GLY A 423 32.11 -22.10 -12.82
CA GLY A 423 33.08 -21.21 -13.46
C GLY A 423 33.31 -19.92 -12.67
N GLY A 424 32.25 -19.27 -12.20
CA GLY A 424 32.34 -18.06 -11.40
C GLY A 424 33.05 -18.27 -10.06
N LYS A 425 32.78 -19.39 -9.37
CA LYS A 425 33.45 -19.71 -8.10
C LYS A 425 34.92 -20.10 -8.28
N VAL A 426 35.26 -20.83 -9.34
CA VAL A 426 36.66 -21.13 -9.67
C VAL A 426 37.43 -19.83 -9.93
N LEU A 427 36.88 -18.91 -10.74
CA LEU A 427 37.48 -17.59 -10.98
C LEU A 427 37.63 -16.79 -9.68
N ASN A 428 36.62 -16.81 -8.79
CA ASN A 428 36.67 -16.08 -7.53
C ASN A 428 37.83 -16.54 -6.61
N VAL A 429 38.07 -17.84 -6.57
CA VAL A 429 39.12 -18.48 -5.77
C VAL A 429 40.51 -18.31 -6.41
N GLN A 430 40.60 -18.04 -7.71
CA GLN A 430 41.85 -17.69 -8.38
C GLN A 430 42.31 -16.26 -8.06
N VAL A 431 41.40 -15.34 -7.70
CA VAL A 431 41.74 -13.94 -7.40
C VAL A 431 42.82 -13.83 -6.30
N PRO A 432 42.70 -14.52 -5.14
CA PRO A 432 43.77 -14.54 -4.14
C PRO A 432 45.08 -15.20 -4.60
N LEU A 433 45.02 -16.19 -5.51
CA LEU A 433 46.21 -16.86 -6.05
C LEU A 433 47.02 -15.89 -6.92
N PHE A 434 46.36 -15.17 -7.84
CA PHE A 434 47.03 -14.13 -8.62
C PHE A 434 47.57 -13.01 -7.72
N PHE A 435 46.85 -12.66 -6.65
CA PHE A 435 47.34 -11.64 -5.73
C PHE A 435 48.58 -12.09 -4.97
N LYS A 436 48.64 -13.36 -4.55
CA LYS A 436 49.87 -13.97 -4.04
C LYS A 436 51.02 -13.85 -5.04
N ASP A 437 50.80 -14.30 -6.27
CA ASP A 437 51.86 -14.37 -7.28
C ASP A 437 52.41 -12.98 -7.62
N ILE A 438 51.57 -11.94 -7.61
CA ILE A 438 51.99 -10.54 -7.76
C ILE A 438 52.94 -10.12 -6.63
N ILE A 439 52.60 -10.43 -5.37
CA ILE A 439 53.42 -10.08 -4.20
C ILE A 439 54.75 -10.83 -4.23
N ASP A 440 54.73 -12.12 -4.55
CA ASP A 440 55.94 -12.94 -4.60
C ASP A 440 56.87 -12.51 -5.75
N ALA A 441 56.32 -12.13 -6.90
CA ALA A 441 57.11 -11.62 -8.03
C ALA A 441 57.77 -10.26 -7.76
N LEU A 442 57.17 -9.43 -6.91
CA LEU A 442 57.72 -8.12 -6.50
C LEU A 442 58.76 -8.21 -5.38
N ASN A 443 58.94 -9.38 -4.76
CA ASN A 443 59.82 -9.58 -3.62
C ASN A 443 61.27 -10.00 -4.01
N VAL A 444 61.62 -9.96 -5.30
CA VAL A 444 62.96 -10.27 -5.84
C VAL A 444 63.67 -8.97 -6.23
N GLU A 445 65.00 -8.86 -6.04
CA GLU A 445 65.78 -7.68 -6.45
C GLU A 445 65.55 -7.36 -7.94
N ILE A 446 64.91 -6.21 -8.19
CA ILE A 446 64.44 -5.82 -9.51
C ILE A 446 65.61 -5.19 -10.29
N ASN A 447 66.30 -6.01 -11.09
CA ASN A 447 67.15 -5.47 -12.15
C ASN A 447 66.26 -4.80 -13.21
N SER A 448 66.57 -3.55 -13.56
CA SER A 448 65.74 -2.67 -14.37
C SER A 448 65.65 -3.10 -15.85
N ASP A 449 64.84 -4.11 -16.15
CA ASP A 449 64.49 -4.55 -17.50
C ASP A 449 62.98 -4.60 -17.75
N THR A 450 62.60 -4.41 -19.01
CA THR A 450 61.22 -4.43 -19.55
C THR A 450 60.44 -5.71 -19.20
N THR A 451 61.15 -6.79 -18.85
CA THR A 451 60.63 -8.10 -18.44
C THR A 451 59.75 -8.05 -17.17
N VAL A 452 60.04 -7.16 -16.22
CA VAL A 452 59.31 -7.07 -14.94
C VAL A 452 57.89 -6.55 -15.16
N TRP A 453 57.72 -5.55 -16.04
CA TRP A 453 56.41 -5.03 -16.43
C TRP A 453 55.58 -6.03 -17.21
N VAL A 454 56.21 -6.87 -18.04
CA VAL A 454 55.50 -7.94 -18.78
C VAL A 454 55.01 -9.04 -17.83
N LEU A 455 55.85 -9.47 -16.89
CA LEU A 455 55.49 -10.53 -15.93
C LEU A 455 54.48 -10.04 -14.89
N VAL A 456 54.78 -8.95 -14.17
CA VAL A 456 53.89 -8.42 -13.12
C VAL A 456 52.62 -7.81 -13.74
N GLY A 457 52.74 -7.14 -14.89
CA GLY A 457 51.59 -6.58 -15.60
C GLY A 457 50.62 -7.65 -16.10
N SER A 458 51.10 -8.78 -16.61
CA SER A 458 50.22 -9.89 -17.01
C SER A 458 49.51 -10.55 -15.82
N LEU A 459 50.17 -10.69 -14.67
CA LEU A 459 49.54 -11.19 -13.44
C LEU A 459 48.48 -10.22 -12.88
N ILE A 460 48.74 -8.91 -12.91
CA ILE A 460 47.75 -7.89 -12.51
C ILE A 460 46.54 -7.89 -13.45
N LEU A 461 46.76 -8.01 -14.76
CA LEU A 461 45.67 -8.17 -15.73
C LEU A 461 44.89 -9.46 -15.48
N GLY A 462 45.57 -10.57 -15.16
CA GLY A 462 44.95 -11.84 -14.77
C GLY A 462 44.09 -11.70 -13.51
N TYR A 463 44.58 -11.03 -12.47
CA TYR A 463 43.83 -10.69 -11.26
C TYR A 463 42.55 -9.90 -11.59
N GLY A 464 42.68 -8.83 -12.38
CA GLY A 464 41.55 -7.99 -12.80
C GLY A 464 40.53 -8.78 -13.62
N ALA A 465 40.99 -9.55 -14.60
CA ALA A 465 40.15 -10.37 -15.47
C ALA A 465 39.43 -11.48 -14.69
N ALA A 466 40.10 -12.16 -13.76
CA ALA A 466 39.48 -13.17 -12.90
C ALA A 466 38.40 -12.56 -11.99
N ARG A 467 38.65 -11.37 -11.42
CA ARG A 467 37.69 -10.67 -10.56
C ARG A 467 36.46 -10.20 -11.34
N VAL A 468 36.66 -9.60 -12.51
CA VAL A 468 35.56 -9.21 -13.41
C VAL A 468 34.81 -10.44 -13.91
N GLY A 469 35.54 -11.48 -14.32
CA GLY A 469 34.97 -12.75 -14.79
C GLY A 469 34.13 -13.46 -13.73
N ALA A 470 34.59 -13.52 -12.48
CA ALA A 470 33.83 -14.09 -11.37
C ALA A 470 32.49 -13.36 -11.15
N THR A 471 32.52 -12.03 -11.22
CA THR A 471 31.31 -11.19 -11.09
C THR A 471 30.38 -11.40 -12.29
N LEU A 472 30.93 -11.37 -13.51
CA LEU A 472 30.19 -11.58 -14.75
C LEU A 472 29.48 -12.94 -14.78
N PHE A 473 30.17 -14.03 -14.41
CA PHE A 473 29.59 -15.36 -14.35
C PHE A 473 28.48 -15.45 -13.31
N THR A 474 28.64 -14.78 -12.16
CA THR A 474 27.61 -14.70 -11.12
C THR A 474 26.38 -13.93 -11.60
N GLU A 475 26.55 -12.82 -12.31
CA GLU A 475 25.42 -12.06 -12.84
C GLU A 475 24.74 -12.75 -14.03
N LEU A 476 25.50 -13.43 -14.89
CA LEU A 476 24.95 -14.27 -15.95
C LEU A 476 24.16 -15.46 -15.38
N LEU A 477 24.67 -16.08 -14.31
CA LEU A 477 23.95 -17.12 -13.56
C LEU A 477 22.60 -16.57 -13.06
N ASN A 478 22.60 -15.40 -12.42
CA ASN A 478 21.39 -14.74 -11.93
C ASN A 478 20.38 -14.50 -13.07
N ALA A 479 20.85 -13.97 -14.21
CA ALA A 479 20.02 -13.66 -15.38
C ALA A 479 19.40 -14.93 -16.02
N VAL A 480 20.19 -15.99 -16.18
CA VAL A 480 19.73 -17.27 -16.75
C VAL A 480 18.66 -17.90 -15.87
N PHE A 481 18.88 -17.91 -14.55
CA PHE A 481 17.94 -18.51 -13.60
C PHE A 481 16.71 -17.65 -13.31
N ALA A 482 16.77 -16.32 -13.47
CA ALA A 482 15.60 -15.45 -13.30
C ALA A 482 14.42 -15.91 -14.18
N ASN A 483 14.71 -16.27 -15.43
CA ASN A 483 13.71 -16.81 -16.35
C ASN A 483 13.10 -18.14 -15.89
N VAL A 484 13.90 -19.02 -15.28
CA VAL A 484 13.44 -20.31 -14.76
C VAL A 484 12.57 -20.10 -13.52
N GLY A 485 13.04 -19.27 -12.58
CA GLY A 485 12.31 -18.94 -11.35
C GLY A 485 10.96 -18.26 -11.62
N GLN A 486 10.93 -17.23 -12.47
CA GLN A 486 9.69 -16.51 -12.78
C GLN A 486 8.66 -17.37 -13.52
N LYS A 487 9.09 -18.29 -14.39
CA LYS A 487 8.18 -19.27 -15.01
C LYS A 487 7.53 -20.20 -13.97
N ALA A 488 8.32 -20.69 -13.01
CA ALA A 488 7.80 -21.54 -11.93
C ALA A 488 6.79 -20.77 -11.07
N VAL A 489 7.09 -19.52 -10.69
CA VAL A 489 6.18 -18.65 -9.93
C VAL A 489 4.87 -18.40 -10.68
N ARG A 490 4.94 -18.02 -11.96
CA ARG A 490 3.76 -17.82 -12.81
C ARG A 490 2.88 -19.06 -12.87
N ARG A 491 3.49 -20.24 -13.01
CA ARG A 491 2.77 -21.52 -13.07
C ARG A 491 2.03 -21.81 -11.77
N VAL A 492 2.71 -21.75 -10.62
CA VAL A 492 2.09 -22.02 -9.32
C VAL A 492 1.01 -21.01 -8.98
N ALA A 493 1.23 -19.72 -9.27
CA ALA A 493 0.23 -18.67 -9.07
C ALA A 493 -1.03 -18.92 -9.91
N LYS A 494 -0.86 -19.29 -11.19
CA LYS A 494 -1.98 -19.63 -12.08
C LYS A 494 -2.75 -20.85 -11.58
N GLU A 495 -2.06 -21.95 -11.29
CA GLU A 495 -2.67 -23.20 -10.81
C GLU A 495 -3.42 -22.98 -9.49
N THR A 496 -2.88 -22.16 -8.58
CA THR A 496 -3.56 -21.80 -7.33
C THR A 496 -4.81 -20.96 -7.58
N PHE A 497 -4.71 -19.95 -8.45
CA PHE A 497 -5.85 -19.08 -8.74
C PHE A 497 -6.99 -19.85 -9.42
N GLU A 498 -6.65 -20.72 -10.38
CA GLU A 498 -7.59 -21.63 -11.04
C GLU A 498 -8.25 -22.57 -10.03
N HIS A 499 -7.48 -23.13 -9.10
CA HIS A 499 -8.01 -23.98 -8.05
C HIS A 499 -9.00 -23.22 -7.14
N LEU A 500 -8.66 -22.01 -6.69
CA LEU A 500 -9.52 -21.19 -5.83
C LEU A 500 -10.87 -20.83 -6.48
N LEU A 501 -10.88 -20.54 -7.79
CA LEU A 501 -12.11 -20.26 -8.54
C LEU A 501 -13.05 -21.47 -8.62
N ASN A 502 -12.52 -22.69 -8.47
CA ASN A 502 -13.27 -23.93 -8.53
C ASN A 502 -13.71 -24.44 -7.13
N LEU A 503 -13.30 -23.78 -6.05
CA LEU A 503 -13.78 -24.11 -4.70
C LEU A 503 -15.25 -23.71 -4.50
N ASP A 504 -15.87 -24.33 -3.51
CA ASP A 504 -17.28 -24.16 -3.18
C ASP A 504 -17.58 -22.78 -2.56
N LEU A 505 -18.83 -22.33 -2.66
CA LEU A 505 -19.23 -20.99 -2.20
C LEU A 505 -19.06 -20.84 -0.68
N LYS A 506 -19.20 -21.93 0.11
CA LYS A 506 -19.00 -21.91 1.56
C LYS A 506 -17.56 -21.53 1.92
N PHE A 507 -16.58 -22.06 1.17
CA PHE A 507 -15.18 -21.68 1.34
C PHE A 507 -15.00 -20.16 1.18
N HIS A 508 -15.53 -19.59 0.10
CA HIS A 508 -15.42 -18.15 -0.19
C HIS A 508 -16.14 -17.26 0.82
N LEU A 509 -17.31 -17.67 1.33
CA LEU A 509 -18.05 -16.89 2.33
C LEU A 509 -17.43 -16.96 3.74
N SER A 510 -16.73 -18.05 4.06
CA SER A 510 -16.08 -18.23 5.37
C SER A 510 -14.72 -17.52 5.49
N ARG A 511 -14.15 -17.05 4.37
CA ARG A 511 -12.82 -16.47 4.30
C ARG A 511 -12.87 -15.03 3.81
N GLN A 512 -12.03 -14.19 4.38
CA GLN A 512 -11.84 -12.82 3.88
C GLN A 512 -11.05 -12.88 2.57
N THR A 513 -11.59 -12.33 1.49
CA THR A 513 -10.95 -12.30 0.16
C THR A 513 -9.53 -11.71 0.22
N GLY A 514 -9.33 -10.62 0.98
CA GLY A 514 -8.00 -10.03 1.17
C GLY A 514 -7.00 -10.93 1.92
N GLY A 515 -7.47 -11.90 2.71
CA GLY A 515 -6.63 -12.94 3.31
C GLY A 515 -6.12 -13.95 2.30
N LEU A 516 -6.99 -14.39 1.38
CA LEU A 516 -6.64 -15.33 0.30
C LEU A 516 -5.64 -14.69 -0.68
N THR A 517 -5.89 -13.46 -1.12
CA THR A 517 -4.96 -12.72 -2.00
C THR A 517 -3.57 -12.58 -1.37
N ARG A 518 -3.51 -12.27 -0.06
CA ARG A 518 -2.24 -12.20 0.68
C ARG A 518 -1.56 -13.56 0.84
N ALA A 519 -2.32 -14.65 0.95
CA ALA A 519 -1.75 -15.98 1.01
C ALA A 519 -1.09 -16.35 -0.34
N ILE A 520 -1.73 -16.04 -1.46
CA ILE A 520 -1.17 -16.24 -2.81
C ILE A 520 0.10 -15.40 -3.00
N ASP A 521 0.04 -14.10 -2.70
CA ASP A 521 1.19 -13.19 -2.86
C ASP A 521 2.36 -13.59 -1.97
N ARG A 522 2.11 -13.88 -0.67
CA ARG A 522 3.18 -14.33 0.24
C ARG A 522 3.74 -15.70 -0.14
N GLY A 523 2.89 -16.64 -0.51
CA GLY A 523 3.31 -17.97 -0.93
C GLY A 523 4.21 -17.91 -2.18
N THR A 524 3.82 -17.13 -3.20
CA THR A 524 4.61 -16.97 -4.43
C THR A 524 5.94 -16.22 -4.22
N LYS A 525 5.95 -15.20 -3.35
CA LYS A 525 7.19 -14.55 -2.89
C LYS A 525 8.08 -15.52 -2.11
N GLY A 526 7.50 -16.36 -1.26
CA GLY A 526 8.21 -17.40 -0.51
C GLY A 526 8.91 -18.40 -1.42
N ILE A 527 8.23 -18.85 -2.50
CA ILE A 527 8.82 -19.72 -3.53
C ILE A 527 10.04 -19.06 -4.16
N THR A 528 9.89 -17.80 -4.58
CA THR A 528 10.96 -17.03 -5.22
C THR A 528 12.17 -16.92 -4.29
N PHE A 529 11.93 -16.56 -3.03
CA PHE A 529 12.98 -16.39 -2.03
C PHE A 529 13.75 -17.68 -1.77
N ILE A 530 13.07 -18.81 -1.63
CA ILE A 530 13.72 -20.11 -1.36
C ILE A 530 14.55 -20.56 -2.54
N LEU A 531 14.00 -20.46 -3.75
CA LEU A 531 14.73 -20.81 -4.97
C LEU A 531 16.02 -19.98 -5.10
N GLN A 532 15.92 -18.66 -4.90
CA GLN A 532 17.08 -17.76 -4.93
C GLN A 532 18.07 -18.04 -3.79
N SER A 533 17.58 -18.29 -2.59
CA SER A 533 18.44 -18.54 -1.42
C SER A 533 19.22 -19.84 -1.57
N VAL A 534 18.57 -20.92 -2.02
CA VAL A 534 19.25 -22.20 -2.22
C VAL A 534 20.27 -22.10 -3.36
N LEU A 535 19.86 -21.61 -4.54
CA LEU A 535 20.68 -21.63 -5.75
C LEU A 535 21.79 -20.58 -5.77
N PHE A 536 21.56 -19.38 -5.23
CA PHE A 536 22.50 -18.26 -5.35
C PHE A 536 23.27 -17.97 -4.06
N ARG A 537 22.84 -18.51 -2.92
CA ARG A 537 23.49 -18.25 -1.62
C ARG A 537 24.00 -19.54 -0.99
N ILE A 538 23.13 -20.48 -0.67
CA ILE A 538 23.51 -21.68 0.11
C ILE A 538 24.45 -22.59 -0.68
N VAL A 539 24.04 -23.05 -1.88
CA VAL A 539 24.85 -23.95 -2.70
C VAL A 539 26.19 -23.30 -3.11
N PRO A 540 26.22 -22.06 -3.61
CA PRO A 540 27.49 -21.40 -3.98
C PRO A 540 28.43 -21.19 -2.79
N THR A 541 27.89 -20.86 -1.62
CA THR A 541 28.69 -20.67 -0.39
C THR A 541 29.25 -22.00 0.09
N ALA A 542 28.46 -23.08 0.08
CA ALA A 542 28.94 -24.41 0.44
C ALA A 542 30.05 -24.90 -0.51
N LEU A 543 29.89 -24.64 -1.81
CA LEU A 543 30.90 -24.94 -2.82
C LEU A 543 32.19 -24.15 -2.57
N GLU A 544 32.08 -22.84 -2.30
CA GLU A 544 33.22 -21.96 -2.02
C GLU A 544 33.97 -22.35 -0.75
N ILE A 545 33.27 -22.64 0.34
CA ILE A 545 33.88 -23.16 1.58
C ILE A 545 34.64 -24.46 1.29
N SER A 546 34.03 -25.37 0.53
CA SER A 546 34.67 -26.65 0.18
C SER A 546 35.93 -26.45 -0.65
N MET A 547 35.91 -25.53 -1.63
CA MET A 547 37.09 -25.18 -2.42
C MET A 547 38.19 -24.56 -1.56
N VAL A 548 37.86 -23.58 -0.70
CA VAL A 548 38.84 -22.90 0.15
C VAL A 548 39.47 -23.88 1.14
N CYS A 549 38.67 -24.70 1.83
CA CYS A 549 39.19 -25.74 2.73
C CYS A 549 40.07 -26.75 1.99
N GLY A 550 39.69 -27.15 0.77
CA GLY A 550 40.49 -28.04 -0.07
C GLY A 550 41.85 -27.44 -0.43
N ILE A 551 41.87 -26.16 -0.85
CA ILE A 551 43.10 -25.45 -1.23
C ILE A 551 44.03 -25.27 -0.03
N LEU A 552 43.49 -24.86 1.13
CA LEU A 552 44.28 -24.68 2.35
C LEU A 552 44.86 -26.02 2.82
N THR A 553 44.07 -27.09 2.80
CA THR A 553 44.56 -28.44 3.16
C THR A 553 45.67 -28.91 2.24
N TYR A 554 45.51 -28.72 0.93
CA TYR A 554 46.48 -29.14 -0.07
C TYR A 554 47.80 -28.36 -0.01
N LYS A 555 47.75 -27.03 0.20
CA LYS A 555 48.94 -26.16 0.20
C LYS A 555 49.65 -26.05 1.55
N PHE A 556 48.92 -26.03 2.66
CA PHE A 556 49.46 -25.68 3.98
C PHE A 556 49.20 -26.71 5.07
N GLY A 557 48.53 -27.82 4.73
CA GLY A 557 48.13 -28.85 5.69
C GLY A 557 46.75 -28.59 6.33
N TRP A 558 46.28 -29.58 7.08
CA TRP A 558 44.91 -29.62 7.60
C TRP A 558 44.65 -28.58 8.71
N ASP A 559 45.68 -28.05 9.36
CA ASP A 559 45.56 -27.08 10.47
C ASP A 559 44.79 -25.82 10.07
N PHE A 560 45.08 -25.26 8.88
CA PHE A 560 44.36 -24.11 8.34
C PHE A 560 42.89 -24.43 8.05
N ALA A 561 42.62 -25.59 7.47
CA ALA A 561 41.25 -26.04 7.19
C ALA A 561 40.46 -26.33 8.47
N ALA A 562 41.11 -26.82 9.53
CA ALA A 562 40.51 -27.01 10.85
C ALA A 562 40.10 -25.68 11.48
N VAL A 563 40.93 -24.64 11.39
CA VAL A 563 40.58 -23.30 11.87
C VAL A 563 39.39 -22.73 11.09
N VAL A 564 39.37 -22.85 9.75
CA VAL A 564 38.22 -22.41 8.93
C VAL A 564 36.95 -23.17 9.28
N GLY A 565 37.04 -24.50 9.42
CA GLY A 565 35.90 -25.35 9.78
C GLY A 565 35.34 -25.01 11.17
N ALA A 566 36.21 -24.88 12.18
CA ALA A 566 35.81 -24.48 13.53
C ALA A 566 35.17 -23.08 13.55
N THR A 567 35.73 -22.13 12.79
CA THR A 567 35.20 -20.77 12.65
C THR A 567 33.82 -20.79 12.01
N MET A 568 33.62 -21.58 10.95
CA MET A 568 32.33 -21.69 10.27
C MET A 568 31.25 -22.27 11.17
N VAL A 569 31.58 -23.30 11.96
CA VAL A 569 30.68 -23.91 12.94
C VAL A 569 30.33 -22.90 14.03
N ALA A 570 31.32 -22.22 14.61
CA ALA A 570 31.13 -21.21 15.65
C ALA A 570 30.27 -20.03 15.12
N TYR A 571 30.57 -19.54 13.92
CA TYR A 571 29.84 -18.46 13.27
C TYR A 571 28.37 -18.84 13.02
N THR A 572 28.14 -20.04 12.46
CA THR A 572 26.79 -20.54 12.17
C THR A 572 25.99 -20.74 13.44
N TRP A 573 26.59 -21.39 14.45
CA TRP A 573 25.94 -21.62 15.75
C TRP A 573 25.59 -20.30 16.43
N PHE A 574 26.54 -19.37 16.54
CA PHE A 574 26.32 -18.06 17.16
C PHE A 574 25.24 -17.27 16.42
N THR A 575 25.29 -17.24 15.08
CA THR A 575 24.35 -16.51 14.24
C THR A 575 22.94 -17.07 14.38
N VAL A 576 22.74 -18.38 14.27
CA VAL A 576 21.42 -19.01 14.35
C VAL A 576 20.84 -18.89 15.76
N ARG A 577 21.66 -19.12 16.80
CA ARG A 577 21.23 -19.02 18.20
C ARG A 577 20.80 -17.60 18.58
N THR A 578 21.60 -16.60 18.18
CA THR A 578 21.33 -15.18 18.43
C THR A 578 20.16 -14.68 17.58
N THR A 579 20.07 -15.09 16.31
CA THR A 579 18.95 -14.77 15.42
C THR A 579 17.63 -15.30 15.95
N SER A 580 17.60 -16.55 16.41
CA SER A 580 16.40 -17.15 16.99
C SER A 580 15.94 -16.41 18.25
N TRP A 581 16.88 -16.02 19.10
CA TRP A 581 16.59 -15.22 20.30
C TRP A 581 16.04 -13.83 19.96
N ARG A 582 16.65 -13.09 19.02
CA ARG A 582 16.19 -11.73 18.68
C ARG A 582 14.89 -11.68 17.88
N THR A 583 14.51 -12.78 17.22
CA THR A 583 13.26 -12.86 16.44
C THR A 583 12.04 -12.56 17.33
N ARG A 584 12.10 -12.85 18.63
CA ARG A 584 11.04 -12.51 19.58
C ARG A 584 10.78 -11.01 19.68
N PHE A 585 11.82 -10.17 19.66
CA PHE A 585 11.67 -8.71 19.75
C PHE A 585 10.99 -8.14 18.52
N ARG A 586 11.25 -8.74 17.35
CA ARG A 586 10.57 -8.39 16.10
C ARG A 586 9.11 -8.85 16.11
N ARG A 587 8.81 -10.02 16.70
CA ARG A 587 7.42 -10.46 16.92
C ARG A 587 6.66 -9.52 17.85
N ASP A 588 7.28 -9.09 18.95
CA ASP A 588 6.68 -8.16 19.91
C ASP A 588 6.43 -6.78 19.28
N ALA A 589 7.41 -6.27 18.51
CA ALA A 589 7.25 -5.03 17.75
C ALA A 589 6.10 -5.14 16.73
N ASN A 590 6.07 -6.17 15.88
CA ASN A 590 4.98 -6.36 14.92
C ASN A 590 3.60 -6.50 15.61
N LYS A 591 3.54 -7.09 16.80
CA LYS A 591 2.30 -7.20 17.57
C LYS A 591 1.83 -5.82 18.08
N ALA A 592 2.74 -4.98 18.57
CA ALA A 592 2.44 -3.62 18.99
C ALA A 592 2.05 -2.74 17.79
N ASP A 593 2.76 -2.86 16.67
CA ASP A 593 2.49 -2.18 15.40
C ASP A 593 1.09 -2.52 14.87
N ASN A 594 0.74 -3.80 14.82
CA ASN A 594 -0.60 -4.23 14.42
C ASN A 594 -1.71 -3.69 15.34
N LYS A 595 -1.47 -3.60 16.65
CA LYS A 595 -2.43 -3.00 17.58
C LYS A 595 -2.58 -1.50 17.34
N ALA A 596 -1.47 -0.79 17.16
CA ALA A 596 -1.47 0.63 16.83
C ALA A 596 -2.23 0.89 15.51
N ALA A 597 -1.95 0.09 14.48
CA ALA A 597 -2.64 0.14 13.20
C ALA A 597 -4.14 -0.16 13.33
N THR A 598 -4.52 -1.14 14.16
CA THR A 598 -5.94 -1.48 14.41
C THR A 598 -6.66 -0.31 15.05
N VAL A 599 -6.08 0.29 16.11
CA VAL A 599 -6.66 1.48 16.75
C VAL A 599 -6.79 2.61 15.74
N ALA A 600 -5.73 2.94 14.99
CA ALA A 600 -5.78 4.01 14.01
C ALA A 600 -6.85 3.79 12.92
N VAL A 601 -6.97 2.57 12.40
CA VAL A 601 -8.00 2.23 11.40
C VAL A 601 -9.40 2.34 12.01
N ASP A 602 -9.62 1.82 13.22
CA ASP A 602 -10.92 1.86 13.89
C ASP A 602 -11.34 3.31 14.20
N SER A 603 -10.42 4.15 14.68
CA SER A 603 -10.70 5.58 14.92
C SER A 603 -10.99 6.34 13.62
N LEU A 604 -10.37 5.97 12.49
CA LEU A 604 -10.59 6.62 11.18
C LEU A 604 -11.86 6.15 10.49
N ILE A 605 -12.20 4.86 10.57
CA ILE A 605 -13.49 4.34 10.06
C ILE A 605 -14.63 4.96 10.85
N ASN A 606 -14.49 5.04 12.18
CA ASN A 606 -15.49 5.62 13.07
C ASN A 606 -15.22 7.11 13.35
N TYR A 607 -14.63 7.83 12.39
CA TYR A 607 -14.25 9.24 12.56
C TYR A 607 -15.42 10.10 13.04
N GLU A 608 -16.61 9.90 12.48
CA GLU A 608 -17.82 10.62 12.90
C GLU A 608 -18.16 10.33 14.36
N ALA A 609 -18.07 9.09 14.83
CA ALA A 609 -18.33 8.75 16.22
C ALA A 609 -17.29 9.41 17.15
N VAL A 610 -16.00 9.35 16.81
CA VAL A 610 -14.93 9.99 17.59
C VAL A 610 -15.19 11.49 17.72
N LYS A 611 -15.66 12.14 16.65
CA LYS A 611 -16.03 13.56 16.63
C LYS A 611 -17.32 13.87 17.39
N ASN A 612 -18.36 13.06 17.22
CA ASN A 612 -19.65 13.24 17.88
C ASN A 612 -19.55 13.13 19.41
N PHE A 613 -18.56 12.37 19.92
CA PHE A 613 -18.31 12.21 21.35
C PHE A 613 -17.06 12.97 21.85
N ASN A 614 -16.39 13.78 21.01
CA ASN A 614 -15.20 14.57 21.36
C ASN A 614 -14.08 13.74 22.04
N ASN A 615 -13.90 12.50 21.61
CA ASN A 615 -12.99 11.52 22.24
C ASN A 615 -11.60 11.47 21.58
N GLU A 616 -11.19 12.48 20.81
CA GLU A 616 -9.92 12.45 20.07
C GLU A 616 -8.72 12.23 20.99
N LYS A 617 -8.72 12.84 22.19
CA LYS A 617 -7.64 12.66 23.17
C LYS A 617 -7.53 11.23 23.68
N PHE A 618 -8.67 10.55 23.84
CA PHE A 618 -8.71 9.16 24.27
C PHE A 618 -8.13 8.25 23.19
N GLU A 619 -8.56 8.44 21.93
CA GLU A 619 -8.06 7.68 20.78
C GLU A 619 -6.55 7.89 20.58
N VAL A 620 -6.07 9.14 20.67
CA VAL A 620 -4.64 9.45 20.59
C VAL A 620 -3.85 8.79 21.71
N ALA A 621 -4.35 8.78 22.95
CA ALA A 621 -3.67 8.14 24.07
C ALA A 621 -3.60 6.61 23.92
N GLN A 622 -4.65 5.98 23.37
CA GLN A 622 -4.66 4.55 23.08
C GLN A 622 -3.68 4.20 21.94
N TYR A 623 -3.61 5.03 20.92
CA TYR A 623 -2.65 4.88 19.84
C TYR A 623 -1.20 5.04 20.34
N ASP A 624 -0.91 6.11 21.08
CA ASP A 624 0.43 6.39 21.64
C ASP A 624 0.93 5.28 22.59
N LYS A 625 0.04 4.70 23.40
CA LYS A 625 0.36 3.55 24.24
C LYS A 625 0.94 2.37 23.43
N HIS A 626 0.34 2.06 22.27
CA HIS A 626 0.85 1.00 21.41
C HIS A 626 2.11 1.40 20.64
N LEU A 627 2.25 2.68 20.28
CA LEU A 627 3.49 3.21 19.72
C LEU A 627 4.66 3.14 20.71
N ALA A 628 4.45 3.42 21.99
CA ALA A 628 5.49 3.30 23.02
C ALA A 628 5.93 1.84 23.23
N GLU A 629 4.99 0.88 23.17
CA GLU A 629 5.32 -0.56 23.17
C GLU A 629 6.14 -0.96 21.94
N TYR A 630 5.79 -0.40 20.77
CA TYR A 630 6.52 -0.60 19.52
C TYR A 630 7.94 0.00 19.60
N GLU A 631 8.09 1.25 20.06
CA GLU A 631 9.37 1.93 20.23
C GLU A 631 10.32 1.11 21.10
N LYS A 632 9.85 0.69 22.29
CA LYS A 632 10.63 -0.13 23.24
C LYS A 632 11.11 -1.44 22.61
N SER A 633 10.28 -2.07 21.78
CA SER A 633 10.61 -3.31 21.09
C SER A 633 11.57 -3.05 19.92
N SER A 634 11.39 -1.95 19.19
CA SER A 634 12.23 -1.53 18.07
C SER A 634 13.67 -1.23 18.51
N VAL A 635 13.85 -0.54 19.65
CA VAL A 635 15.18 -0.32 20.24
C VAL A 635 15.89 -1.65 20.53
N LYS A 636 15.17 -2.68 21.02
CA LYS A 636 15.74 -4.03 21.22
C LYS A 636 16.11 -4.73 19.91
N ILE A 637 15.37 -4.48 18.82
CA ILE A 637 15.70 -5.02 17.49
C ILE A 637 17.04 -4.46 17.00
N THR A 638 17.25 -3.14 17.13
CA THR A 638 18.47 -2.46 16.70
C THR A 638 19.67 -2.83 17.58
N THR A 639 19.52 -2.78 18.90
CA THR A 639 20.61 -3.16 19.83
C THR A 639 20.99 -4.64 19.71
N SER A 640 20.02 -5.53 19.51
CA SER A 640 20.32 -6.95 19.24
C SER A 640 20.97 -7.20 17.87
N LEU A 641 20.73 -6.34 16.87
CA LEU A 641 21.46 -6.38 15.60
C LEU A 641 22.93 -6.02 15.81
N ALA A 642 23.19 -4.94 16.55
CA ALA A 642 24.55 -4.51 16.86
C ALA A 642 25.32 -5.62 17.58
N PHE A 643 24.71 -6.25 18.59
CA PHE A 643 25.31 -7.42 19.27
C PHE A 643 25.64 -8.58 18.32
N LEU A 644 24.72 -8.91 17.40
CA LEU A 644 24.97 -9.95 16.39
C LEU A 644 26.16 -9.59 15.49
N ASN A 645 26.16 -8.38 14.92
CA ASN A 645 27.22 -7.92 14.02
C ASN A 645 28.58 -7.87 14.74
N SER A 646 28.62 -7.38 15.98
CA SER A 646 29.84 -7.35 16.80
C SER A 646 30.36 -8.75 17.09
N GLY A 647 29.49 -9.69 17.46
CA GLY A 647 29.90 -11.08 17.72
C GLY A 647 30.37 -11.80 16.46
N GLN A 648 29.71 -11.60 15.32
CA GLN A 648 30.13 -12.14 14.02
C GLN A 648 31.51 -11.61 13.60
N ASN A 649 31.73 -10.29 13.71
CA ASN A 649 33.02 -9.69 13.45
C ASN A 649 34.10 -10.19 14.42
N ALA A 650 33.79 -10.36 15.71
CA ALA A 650 34.75 -10.87 16.69
C ALA A 650 35.21 -12.31 16.38
N ILE A 651 34.27 -13.19 15.99
CA ILE A 651 34.58 -14.57 15.58
C ILE A 651 35.44 -14.58 14.30
N TYR A 652 35.07 -13.76 13.32
CA TYR A 652 35.79 -13.68 12.07
C TYR A 652 37.21 -13.09 12.25
N SER A 653 37.33 -11.97 12.96
CA SER A 653 38.62 -11.30 13.19
C SER A 653 39.58 -12.14 14.03
N SER A 654 39.08 -12.89 15.02
CA SER A 654 39.94 -13.80 15.79
C SER A 654 40.47 -14.96 14.93
N ALA A 655 39.60 -15.57 14.12
CA ALA A 655 39.99 -16.63 13.18
C ALA A 655 41.01 -16.13 12.16
N LEU A 656 40.78 -14.94 11.59
CA LEU A 656 41.70 -14.32 10.65
C LEU A 656 43.06 -14.02 11.32
N THR A 657 43.05 -13.49 12.54
CA THR A 657 44.28 -13.21 13.30
C THR A 657 45.07 -14.50 13.58
N VAL A 658 44.39 -15.57 13.98
CA VAL A 658 45.02 -16.89 14.19
C VAL A 658 45.64 -17.41 12.89
N MET A 659 44.91 -17.34 11.77
CA MET A 659 45.42 -17.80 10.47
C MET A 659 46.58 -16.95 9.95
N MET A 660 46.54 -15.62 10.15
CA MET A 660 47.67 -14.75 9.83
C MET A 660 48.89 -15.05 10.70
N PHE A 661 48.70 -15.39 11.98
CA PHE A 661 49.79 -15.79 12.87
C PHE A 661 50.41 -17.12 12.44
N LEU A 662 49.60 -18.13 12.12
CA LEU A 662 50.08 -19.41 11.59
C LEU A 662 50.84 -19.24 10.27
N ALA A 663 50.32 -18.42 9.36
CA ALA A 663 50.99 -18.11 8.10
C ALA A 663 52.31 -17.34 8.33
N ALA A 664 52.35 -16.37 9.25
CA ALA A 664 53.56 -15.65 9.61
C ALA A 664 54.63 -16.57 10.21
N GLN A 665 54.25 -17.53 11.07
CA GLN A 665 55.17 -18.57 11.54
C GLN A 665 55.70 -19.43 10.40
N GLY A 666 54.85 -19.80 9.43
CA GLY A 666 55.27 -20.49 8.22
C GLY A 666 56.27 -19.69 7.38
N VAL A 667 56.11 -18.37 7.31
CA VAL A 667 57.07 -17.47 6.62
C VAL A 667 58.41 -17.44 7.36
N VAL A 668 58.39 -17.30 8.70
CA VAL A 668 59.62 -17.32 9.53
C VAL A 668 60.35 -18.66 9.41
N ASN A 669 59.62 -19.78 9.33
CA ASN A 669 60.18 -21.12 9.17
C ASN A 669 60.62 -21.45 7.73
N GLY A 670 60.42 -20.54 6.77
CA GLY A 670 60.78 -20.74 5.36
C GLY A 670 59.87 -21.71 4.60
N THR A 671 58.73 -22.11 5.17
CA THR A 671 57.76 -23.02 4.52
C THR A 671 56.69 -22.28 3.69
N MET A 672 56.53 -20.96 3.88
CA MET A 672 55.54 -20.11 3.19
C MET A 672 56.18 -18.81 2.70
N THR A 673 55.62 -18.19 1.66
CA THR A 673 56.04 -16.88 1.16
C THR A 673 55.26 -15.73 1.80
N VAL A 674 55.72 -14.48 1.63
CA VAL A 674 54.94 -13.30 2.06
C VAL A 674 53.62 -13.21 1.28
N GLY A 675 53.59 -13.63 0.02
CA GLY A 675 52.36 -13.73 -0.76
C GLY A 675 51.37 -14.77 -0.20
N ASP A 676 51.85 -15.87 0.40
CA ASP A 676 50.96 -16.86 1.05
C ASP A 676 50.17 -16.26 2.22
N LEU A 677 50.78 -15.35 2.99
CA LEU A 677 50.08 -14.62 4.05
C LEU A 677 48.88 -13.83 3.49
N VAL A 678 49.10 -13.13 2.37
CA VAL A 678 48.06 -12.35 1.68
C VAL A 678 46.97 -13.27 1.10
N MET A 679 47.38 -14.41 0.54
CA MET A 679 46.47 -15.42 -0.01
C MET A 679 45.51 -15.96 1.05
N VAL A 680 46.05 -16.39 2.19
CA VAL A 680 45.27 -16.94 3.32
C VAL A 680 44.30 -15.89 3.84
N ASN A 681 44.77 -14.66 4.06
CA ASN A 681 43.92 -13.55 4.50
C ASN A 681 42.75 -13.32 3.54
N GLN A 682 43.03 -13.27 2.23
CA GLN A 682 42.01 -12.94 1.23
C GLN A 682 41.01 -14.10 0.99
N LEU A 683 41.47 -15.35 0.96
CA LEU A 683 40.59 -16.53 0.82
C LEU A 683 39.61 -16.62 2.00
N VAL A 684 40.10 -16.41 3.22
CA VAL A 684 39.27 -16.40 4.43
C VAL A 684 38.30 -15.22 4.41
N PHE A 685 38.74 -14.04 3.98
CA PHE A 685 37.91 -12.84 3.89
C PHE A 685 36.75 -12.99 2.92
N GLN A 686 36.96 -13.63 1.78
CA GLN A 686 35.90 -13.91 0.81
C GLN A 686 34.77 -14.75 1.43
N LEU A 687 35.08 -15.68 2.34
CA LEU A 687 34.07 -16.48 3.04
C LEU A 687 33.18 -15.64 3.97
N SER A 688 33.65 -14.50 4.48
CA SER A 688 32.86 -13.67 5.43
C SER A 688 31.67 -12.97 4.78
N LEU A 689 31.80 -12.56 3.50
CA LEU A 689 30.81 -11.77 2.79
C LEU A 689 29.44 -12.48 2.66
N PRO A 690 29.36 -13.72 2.15
CA PRO A 690 28.07 -14.42 2.06
C PRO A 690 27.51 -14.79 3.44
N LEU A 691 28.36 -15.03 4.44
CA LEU A 691 27.95 -15.43 5.78
C LEU A 691 27.24 -14.32 6.56
N ASN A 692 27.58 -13.04 6.30
CA ASN A 692 26.91 -11.91 6.94
C ASN A 692 25.39 -11.89 6.71
N PHE A 693 24.92 -12.49 5.61
CA PHE A 693 23.50 -12.60 5.30
C PHE A 693 22.82 -13.86 5.87
N LEU A 694 23.56 -14.79 6.48
CA LEU A 694 23.06 -16.10 6.91
C LEU A 694 21.90 -15.99 7.90
N GLY A 695 21.95 -15.04 8.84
CA GLY A 695 20.86 -14.81 9.81
C GLY A 695 19.55 -14.38 9.14
N THR A 696 19.64 -13.50 8.14
CA THR A 696 18.48 -13.05 7.36
C THR A 696 17.94 -14.18 6.50
N ILE A 697 18.82 -14.92 5.81
CA ILE A 697 18.45 -16.08 4.98
C ILE A 697 17.72 -17.13 5.81
N TYR A 698 18.24 -17.48 6.99
CA TYR A 698 17.60 -18.47 7.87
C TYR A 698 16.18 -18.05 8.25
N ARG A 699 16.00 -16.81 8.70
CA ARG A 699 14.69 -16.29 9.11
C ARG A 699 13.71 -16.23 7.94
N GLU A 700 14.15 -15.73 6.80
CA GLU A 700 13.30 -15.55 5.62
C GLU A 700 12.98 -16.89 4.95
N MET A 701 13.90 -17.86 4.97
CA MET A 701 13.65 -19.22 4.51
C MET A 701 12.55 -19.87 5.36
N ARG A 702 12.64 -19.75 6.69
CA ARG A 702 11.61 -20.28 7.60
C ARG A 702 10.25 -19.62 7.37
N GLN A 703 10.22 -18.29 7.21
CA GLN A 703 8.97 -17.57 6.91
C GLN A 703 8.39 -18.00 5.57
N SER A 704 9.24 -18.11 4.54
CA SER A 704 8.85 -18.53 3.19
C SER A 704 8.28 -19.95 3.18
N LEU A 705 8.85 -20.87 3.96
CA LEU A 705 8.32 -22.23 4.14
C LEU A 705 6.91 -22.22 4.72
N LEU A 706 6.65 -21.38 5.74
CA LEU A 706 5.32 -21.22 6.33
C LEU A 706 4.32 -20.60 5.35
N ASP A 707 4.70 -19.53 4.65
CA ASP A 707 3.83 -18.87 3.67
C ASP A 707 3.47 -19.80 2.51
N MET A 708 4.40 -20.67 2.09
CA MET A 708 4.14 -21.71 1.10
C MET A 708 3.31 -22.87 1.66
N GLU A 709 3.47 -23.25 2.93
CA GLU A 709 2.60 -24.24 3.56
C GLU A 709 1.14 -23.78 3.51
N VAL A 710 0.87 -22.50 3.84
CA VAL A 710 -0.46 -21.92 3.70
C VAL A 710 -0.96 -22.01 2.25
N LEU A 711 -0.12 -21.66 1.27
CA LEU A 711 -0.47 -21.75 -0.16
C LEU A 711 -0.80 -23.18 -0.59
N PHE A 712 0.00 -24.16 -0.19
CA PHE A 712 -0.21 -25.56 -0.57
C PHE A 712 -1.40 -26.17 0.15
N ASN A 713 -1.64 -25.82 1.42
CA ASN A 713 -2.83 -26.26 2.14
C ASN A 713 -4.11 -25.79 1.45
N LEU A 714 -4.11 -24.58 0.87
CA LEU A 714 -5.24 -24.11 0.04
C LEU A 714 -5.52 -25.01 -1.17
N GLN A 715 -4.49 -25.67 -1.73
CA GLN A 715 -4.63 -26.59 -2.86
C GLN A 715 -4.96 -28.03 -2.44
N THR A 716 -4.52 -28.46 -1.25
CA THR A 716 -4.62 -29.86 -0.83
C THR A 716 -5.77 -30.15 0.12
N GLU A 717 -6.14 -29.22 1.01
CA GLU A 717 -7.18 -29.45 2.03
C GLU A 717 -8.59 -29.15 1.51
N HIS A 718 -8.69 -28.35 0.45
CA HIS A 718 -9.96 -28.00 -0.18
C HIS A 718 -9.95 -28.52 -1.61
N THR A 719 -10.83 -29.47 -1.93
CA THR A 719 -10.97 -29.96 -3.30
C THR A 719 -12.24 -29.40 -3.92
N PRO A 720 -12.18 -28.85 -5.15
CA PRO A 720 -13.37 -28.51 -5.91
C PRO A 720 -14.36 -29.67 -5.94
N PRO A 721 -15.68 -29.43 -5.81
CA PRO A 721 -16.67 -30.48 -6.02
C PRO A 721 -16.51 -31.07 -7.44
N PRO A 722 -16.07 -32.33 -7.59
CA PRO A 722 -15.86 -32.89 -8.91
C PRO A 722 -17.20 -33.29 -9.54
N ASP A 723 -17.30 -33.19 -10.86
CA ASP A 723 -18.37 -33.85 -11.60
C ASP A 723 -18.30 -35.37 -11.36
N LYS A 724 -19.46 -36.04 -11.35
CA LYS A 724 -19.48 -37.51 -11.27
C LYS A 724 -18.74 -38.12 -12.46
N PRO A 725 -18.01 -39.23 -12.28
CA PRO A 725 -17.42 -39.96 -13.40
C PRO A 725 -18.49 -40.34 -14.43
N GLY A 726 -18.34 -39.85 -15.67
CA GLY A 726 -19.31 -40.07 -16.75
C GLY A 726 -20.50 -39.11 -16.79
N ALA A 727 -20.47 -38.00 -16.03
CA ALA A 727 -21.49 -36.95 -16.09
C ALA A 727 -21.66 -36.41 -17.52
N LYS A 728 -22.91 -36.32 -17.97
CA LYS A 728 -23.27 -35.82 -19.31
C LYS A 728 -23.61 -34.32 -19.24
N PRO A 729 -23.45 -33.57 -20.34
CA PRO A 729 -23.96 -32.21 -20.42
C PRO A 729 -25.50 -32.21 -20.34
N LEU A 730 -26.07 -31.18 -19.71
CA LEU A 730 -27.52 -30.97 -19.63
C LEU A 730 -28.14 -30.86 -21.03
N ALA A 731 -29.15 -31.69 -21.30
CA ALA A 731 -29.94 -31.63 -22.53
C ALA A 731 -31.34 -31.06 -22.24
N LEU A 732 -31.58 -29.81 -22.61
CA LEU A 732 -32.87 -29.14 -22.35
C LEU A 732 -33.96 -29.62 -23.33
N ARG A 733 -35.16 -29.82 -22.79
CA ARG A 733 -36.42 -30.22 -23.46
C ARG A 733 -37.59 -29.37 -22.97
N GLY A 734 -37.34 -28.08 -22.73
CA GLY A 734 -38.33 -27.10 -22.28
C GLY A 734 -37.98 -26.41 -20.96
N GLY A 735 -37.04 -26.94 -20.18
CA GLY A 735 -36.53 -26.33 -18.96
C GLY A 735 -37.47 -26.43 -17.77
N SER A 736 -38.19 -27.54 -17.60
CA SER A 736 -38.97 -27.78 -16.38
C SER A 736 -38.05 -28.09 -15.21
N ILE A 737 -38.32 -27.52 -14.04
CA ILE A 737 -37.51 -27.69 -12.83
C ILE A 737 -38.38 -28.33 -11.75
N ARG A 738 -37.91 -29.43 -11.15
CA ARG A 738 -38.60 -30.12 -10.03
C ARG A 738 -37.70 -30.19 -8.82
N PHE A 739 -38.22 -29.76 -7.68
CA PHE A 739 -37.65 -30.02 -6.36
C PHE A 739 -38.44 -31.19 -5.76
N GLU A 740 -37.76 -32.27 -5.42
CA GLU A 740 -38.37 -33.46 -4.83
C GLU A 740 -37.79 -33.72 -3.44
N ASN A 741 -38.62 -33.51 -2.42
CA ASN A 741 -38.32 -33.81 -1.02
C ASN A 741 -37.03 -33.17 -0.49
N VAL A 742 -36.75 -31.95 -0.94
CA VAL A 742 -35.49 -31.25 -0.68
C VAL A 742 -35.42 -30.76 0.76
N SER A 743 -34.42 -31.22 1.51
CA SER A 743 -34.08 -30.66 2.83
C SER A 743 -32.69 -30.05 2.80
N PHE A 744 -32.54 -28.85 3.34
CA PHE A 744 -31.29 -28.10 3.27
C PHE A 744 -31.17 -27.05 4.37
N GLY A 745 -29.95 -26.80 4.84
CA GLY A 745 -29.58 -25.65 5.66
C GLY A 745 -28.07 -25.41 5.57
N TYR A 746 -27.61 -24.16 5.68
CA TYR A 746 -26.17 -23.83 5.64
C TYR A 746 -25.42 -24.44 6.83
N HIS A 747 -26.11 -24.57 7.96
CA HIS A 747 -25.66 -25.28 9.14
C HIS A 747 -26.68 -26.36 9.50
N PRO A 748 -26.24 -27.59 9.87
CA PRO A 748 -27.15 -28.67 10.24
C PRO A 748 -28.14 -28.29 11.35
N GLU A 749 -27.72 -27.43 12.28
CA GLU A 749 -28.54 -26.98 13.41
C GLU A 749 -29.65 -25.99 13.02
N ARG A 750 -29.58 -25.39 11.83
CA ARG A 750 -30.55 -24.40 11.33
C ARG A 750 -31.05 -24.80 9.94
N PRO A 751 -31.95 -25.80 9.85
CA PRO A 751 -32.54 -26.21 8.58
C PRO A 751 -33.41 -25.08 8.02
N ILE A 752 -33.22 -24.76 6.74
CA ILE A 752 -34.00 -23.78 5.98
C ILE A 752 -35.16 -24.48 5.29
N PHE A 753 -34.89 -25.54 4.52
CA PHE A 753 -35.91 -26.34 3.84
C PHE A 753 -36.13 -27.65 4.58
N ARG A 754 -37.40 -28.00 4.78
CA ARG A 754 -37.85 -29.23 5.45
C ARG A 754 -38.77 -29.97 4.49
N ASN A 755 -38.21 -30.83 3.64
CA ASN A 755 -38.97 -31.61 2.67
C ASN A 755 -39.69 -30.77 1.59
N LEU A 756 -39.01 -29.73 1.06
CA LEU A 756 -39.54 -28.83 0.05
C LEU A 756 -39.76 -29.57 -1.28
N SER A 757 -40.99 -29.51 -1.81
CA SER A 757 -41.33 -30.09 -3.12
C SER A 757 -42.20 -29.14 -3.93
N PHE A 758 -41.81 -28.86 -5.18
CA PHE A 758 -42.59 -28.07 -6.13
C PHE A 758 -42.09 -28.29 -7.56
N THR A 759 -42.91 -27.89 -8.54
CA THR A 759 -42.57 -27.97 -9.95
C THR A 759 -42.72 -26.59 -10.60
N VAL A 760 -41.69 -26.18 -11.34
CA VAL A 760 -41.70 -25.04 -12.26
C VAL A 760 -41.95 -25.63 -13.66
N PRO A 761 -43.11 -25.37 -14.27
CA PRO A 761 -43.41 -25.88 -15.60
C PRO A 761 -42.49 -25.25 -16.66
N ALA A 762 -42.19 -26.01 -17.71
CA ALA A 762 -41.41 -25.55 -18.86
C ALA A 762 -42.05 -24.32 -19.52
N GLY A 763 -41.24 -23.30 -19.82
CA GLY A 763 -41.66 -22.09 -20.55
C GLY A 763 -42.62 -21.16 -19.79
N LYS A 764 -42.87 -21.39 -18.50
CA LYS A 764 -43.78 -20.60 -17.67
C LYS A 764 -43.07 -19.57 -16.80
N LYS A 765 -43.78 -18.49 -16.47
CA LYS A 765 -43.36 -17.47 -15.51
C LYS A 765 -43.86 -17.85 -14.12
N VAL A 766 -42.94 -18.27 -13.25
CA VAL A 766 -43.25 -18.69 -11.88
C VAL A 766 -42.71 -17.68 -10.88
N ALA A 767 -43.53 -17.27 -9.92
CA ALA A 767 -43.12 -16.40 -8.84
C ALA A 767 -42.96 -17.16 -7.53
N ILE A 768 -41.94 -16.82 -6.74
CA ILE A 768 -41.71 -17.33 -5.38
C ILE A 768 -41.82 -16.16 -4.41
N VAL A 769 -42.81 -16.22 -3.53
CA VAL A 769 -43.12 -15.15 -2.56
C VAL A 769 -43.22 -15.72 -1.15
N GLY A 770 -43.13 -14.85 -0.15
CA GLY A 770 -43.28 -15.24 1.25
C GLY A 770 -42.51 -14.32 2.20
N PRO A 771 -42.71 -14.49 3.52
CA PRO A 771 -42.07 -13.66 4.54
C PRO A 771 -40.54 -13.66 4.47
N SER A 772 -39.90 -12.67 5.08
CA SER A 772 -38.45 -12.63 5.22
C SER A 772 -37.93 -13.87 5.95
N GLY A 773 -36.85 -14.45 5.45
CA GLY A 773 -36.24 -15.64 6.04
C GLY A 773 -36.85 -17.00 5.64
N CYS A 774 -37.88 -17.06 4.79
CA CYS A 774 -38.48 -18.34 4.36
C CYS A 774 -37.64 -19.15 3.34
N GLY A 775 -36.45 -18.64 2.95
CA GLY A 775 -35.48 -19.39 2.14
C GLY A 775 -35.51 -19.12 0.62
N LYS A 776 -36.28 -18.14 0.13
CA LYS A 776 -36.45 -17.84 -1.32
C LYS A 776 -35.14 -17.86 -2.11
N SER A 777 -34.17 -17.03 -1.77
CA SER A 777 -32.88 -16.94 -2.48
C SER A 777 -32.00 -18.19 -2.35
N THR A 778 -32.32 -19.10 -1.41
CA THR A 778 -31.64 -20.39 -1.28
C THR A 778 -32.06 -21.36 -2.39
N VAL A 779 -33.24 -21.18 -3.00
CA VAL A 779 -33.68 -21.96 -4.17
C VAL A 779 -32.69 -21.81 -5.31
N PHE A 780 -32.27 -20.59 -5.63
CA PHE A 780 -31.24 -20.33 -6.64
C PHE A 780 -29.92 -21.00 -6.28
N ARG A 781 -29.48 -20.87 -5.03
CA ARG A 781 -28.19 -21.42 -4.59
C ARG A 781 -28.12 -22.95 -4.73
N LEU A 782 -29.25 -23.63 -4.55
CA LEU A 782 -29.36 -25.07 -4.79
C LEU A 782 -29.48 -25.40 -6.28
N LEU A 783 -30.32 -24.68 -7.03
CA LEU A 783 -30.51 -24.89 -8.47
C LEU A 783 -29.22 -24.66 -9.27
N PHE A 784 -28.43 -23.65 -8.89
CA PHE A 784 -27.12 -23.34 -9.48
C PHE A 784 -25.99 -24.22 -8.94
N ARG A 785 -26.33 -25.15 -8.03
CA ARG A 785 -25.44 -26.10 -7.37
C ARG A 785 -24.22 -25.40 -6.74
N PHE A 786 -24.48 -24.33 -5.99
CA PHE A 786 -23.51 -23.80 -5.03
C PHE A 786 -23.46 -24.64 -3.75
N TYR A 787 -24.56 -25.33 -3.46
CA TYR A 787 -24.69 -26.31 -2.39
C TYR A 787 -25.50 -27.49 -2.91
N ASP A 788 -25.21 -28.68 -2.39
CA ASP A 788 -26.05 -29.86 -2.58
C ASP A 788 -27.07 -29.96 -1.43
N PRO A 789 -28.29 -30.45 -1.69
CA PRO A 789 -29.28 -30.68 -0.65
C PRO A 789 -28.84 -31.81 0.30
N ALA A 790 -29.25 -31.74 1.57
CA ALA A 790 -28.95 -32.78 2.55
C ALA A 790 -29.76 -34.06 2.31
N SER A 791 -30.99 -33.92 1.78
CA SER A 791 -31.84 -35.00 1.32
C SER A 791 -32.70 -34.52 0.15
N GLY A 792 -33.23 -35.45 -0.64
CA GLY A 792 -34.03 -35.14 -1.83
C GLY A 792 -33.15 -34.86 -3.05
N ARG A 793 -33.78 -34.42 -4.13
CA ARG A 793 -33.09 -34.14 -5.41
C ARG A 793 -33.73 -33.00 -6.19
N ILE A 794 -32.95 -32.43 -7.10
CA ILE A 794 -33.38 -31.34 -7.98
C ILE A 794 -33.18 -31.80 -9.41
N ILE A 795 -34.22 -31.66 -10.22
CA ILE A 795 -34.30 -32.24 -11.56
C ILE A 795 -34.58 -31.13 -12.56
N ILE A 796 -33.86 -31.09 -13.68
CA ILE A 796 -34.14 -30.25 -14.84
C ILE A 796 -34.45 -31.17 -16.03
N ASP A 797 -35.64 -31.07 -16.62
CA ASP A 797 -36.11 -31.91 -17.74
C ASP A 797 -35.79 -33.41 -17.54
N ASP A 798 -36.24 -33.95 -16.41
CA ASP A 798 -36.07 -35.35 -15.99
C ASP A 798 -34.61 -35.79 -15.74
N GLN A 799 -33.66 -34.86 -15.71
CA GLN A 799 -32.25 -35.12 -15.40
C GLN A 799 -31.89 -34.53 -14.03
N ASP A 800 -31.37 -35.35 -13.12
CA ASP A 800 -30.86 -34.90 -11.82
C ASP A 800 -29.62 -34.03 -12.01
N ILE A 801 -29.61 -32.82 -11.44
CA ILE A 801 -28.49 -31.87 -11.57
C ILE A 801 -27.19 -32.39 -10.95
N HIS A 802 -27.27 -33.38 -10.04
CA HIS A 802 -26.11 -34.01 -9.44
C HIS A 802 -25.37 -34.96 -10.42
N ASP A 803 -26.06 -35.47 -11.43
CA ASP A 803 -25.51 -36.42 -12.42
C ASP A 803 -25.00 -35.73 -13.71
N LEU A 804 -25.12 -34.40 -13.77
CA LEU A 804 -24.75 -33.59 -14.92
C LEU A 804 -23.44 -32.83 -14.71
N GLN A 805 -22.83 -32.41 -15.82
CA GLN A 805 -21.67 -31.52 -15.82
C GLN A 805 -22.06 -30.13 -15.29
N LEU A 806 -21.39 -29.67 -14.24
CA LEU A 806 -21.72 -28.41 -13.56
C LEU A 806 -21.68 -27.19 -14.49
N ASP A 807 -20.68 -27.14 -15.38
CA ASP A 807 -20.54 -26.06 -16.38
C ASP A 807 -21.75 -25.99 -17.33
N SER A 808 -22.28 -27.14 -17.76
CA SER A 808 -23.45 -27.19 -18.65
C SER A 808 -24.72 -26.66 -17.97
N VAL A 809 -24.94 -27.00 -16.71
CA VAL A 809 -26.08 -26.51 -15.91
C VAL A 809 -25.98 -25.00 -15.69
N ARG A 810 -24.80 -24.49 -15.31
CA ARG A 810 -24.59 -23.04 -15.08
C ARG A 810 -24.64 -22.22 -16.36
N ARG A 811 -24.29 -22.81 -17.51
CA ARG A 811 -24.45 -22.16 -18.82
C ARG A 811 -25.93 -21.97 -19.18
N ALA A 812 -26.77 -22.97 -18.88
CA ALA A 812 -28.21 -22.95 -19.16
C ALA A 812 -29.02 -21.96 -18.31
N ILE A 813 -28.50 -21.53 -17.15
CA ILE A 813 -29.20 -20.68 -16.18
C ILE A 813 -28.64 -19.24 -16.19
N GLY A 814 -29.51 -18.24 -16.39
CA GLY A 814 -29.22 -16.83 -16.18
C GLY A 814 -29.72 -16.35 -14.83
N VAL A 815 -28.96 -15.46 -14.19
CA VAL A 815 -29.35 -14.87 -12.91
C VAL A 815 -29.20 -13.36 -12.92
N VAL A 816 -30.23 -12.66 -12.46
CA VAL A 816 -30.15 -11.26 -12.05
C VAL A 816 -30.24 -11.24 -10.52
N PRO A 817 -29.11 -11.08 -9.82
CA PRO A 817 -29.09 -11.06 -8.36
C PRO A 817 -29.61 -9.72 -7.80
N GLN A 818 -30.02 -9.73 -6.54
CA GLN A 818 -30.42 -8.52 -5.80
C GLN A 818 -29.30 -7.48 -5.80
N ASP A 819 -28.12 -7.90 -5.34
CA ASP A 819 -26.89 -7.10 -5.37
C ASP A 819 -26.04 -7.50 -6.58
N THR A 820 -25.93 -6.60 -7.55
CA THR A 820 -25.12 -6.84 -8.75
C THR A 820 -23.67 -6.41 -8.53
N PRO A 821 -22.70 -7.34 -8.54
CA PRO A 821 -21.30 -6.98 -8.47
C PRO A 821 -20.84 -6.36 -9.80
N MET A 822 -20.04 -5.30 -9.70
CA MET A 822 -19.40 -4.65 -10.85
C MET A 822 -17.90 -4.91 -10.81
N PHE A 823 -17.37 -5.39 -11.92
CA PHE A 823 -15.93 -5.52 -12.07
C PHE A 823 -15.32 -4.13 -12.22
N HIS A 824 -14.13 -3.93 -11.67
CA HIS A 824 -13.35 -2.73 -11.88
C HIS A 824 -12.79 -2.68 -13.32
N ALA A 825 -13.67 -2.33 -14.25
CA ALA A 825 -13.45 -2.30 -15.69
C ALA A 825 -14.45 -1.34 -16.34
N ASP A 826 -14.34 -1.11 -17.65
CA ASP A 826 -15.31 -0.30 -18.37
C ASP A 826 -16.71 -0.93 -18.42
N ILE A 827 -17.72 -0.12 -18.74
CA ILE A 827 -19.12 -0.57 -18.86
C ILE A 827 -19.25 -1.62 -19.96
N MET A 828 -18.53 -1.44 -21.08
CA MET A 828 -18.52 -2.40 -22.21
C MET A 828 -18.15 -3.81 -21.75
N HIS A 829 -17.04 -3.96 -21.02
CA HIS A 829 -16.54 -5.20 -20.46
C HIS A 829 -17.51 -5.78 -19.45
N ASN A 830 -18.07 -4.93 -18.57
CA ASN A 830 -19.04 -5.36 -17.58
C ASN A 830 -20.27 -5.99 -18.23
N ILE A 831 -20.81 -5.43 -19.32
CA ILE A 831 -21.94 -6.05 -20.05
C ILE A 831 -21.47 -7.29 -20.83
N ARG A 832 -20.33 -7.20 -21.54
CA ARG A 832 -19.72 -8.30 -22.29
C ARG A 832 -19.39 -9.52 -21.44
N TYR A 833 -19.26 -9.35 -20.12
CA TYR A 833 -19.07 -10.46 -19.18
C TYR A 833 -20.18 -11.52 -19.26
N GLY A 834 -21.39 -11.17 -19.71
CA GLY A 834 -22.45 -12.14 -19.97
C GLY A 834 -22.10 -13.17 -21.05
N ARG A 835 -21.34 -12.74 -22.08
CA ARG A 835 -20.82 -13.59 -23.16
C ARG A 835 -19.57 -12.95 -23.77
N LEU A 836 -18.39 -13.42 -23.35
CA LEU A 836 -17.10 -12.78 -23.66
C LEU A 836 -16.78 -12.67 -25.15
N ASN A 837 -17.33 -13.56 -25.98
CA ASN A 837 -17.10 -13.57 -27.43
C ASN A 837 -18.07 -12.65 -28.21
N ALA A 838 -18.94 -11.91 -27.52
CA ALA A 838 -19.92 -11.02 -28.15
C ALA A 838 -19.28 -9.76 -28.73
N SER A 839 -19.76 -9.33 -29.90
CA SER A 839 -19.30 -8.10 -30.54
C SER A 839 -19.79 -6.85 -29.79
N ASP A 840 -19.14 -5.70 -30.02
CA ASP A 840 -19.57 -4.40 -29.48
C ASP A 840 -21.02 -4.08 -29.85
N THR A 841 -21.46 -4.45 -31.05
CA THR A 841 -22.84 -4.23 -31.52
C THR A 841 -23.86 -5.01 -30.71
N GLU A 842 -23.60 -6.30 -30.44
CA GLU A 842 -24.47 -7.15 -29.61
C GLU A 842 -24.55 -6.62 -28.17
N VAL A 843 -23.43 -6.09 -27.64
CA VAL A 843 -23.37 -5.51 -26.29
C VAL A 843 -24.20 -4.24 -26.19
N ILE A 844 -24.14 -3.37 -27.20
CA ILE A 844 -24.94 -2.14 -27.27
C ILE A 844 -26.43 -2.49 -27.39
N GLU A 845 -26.78 -3.46 -28.23
CA GLU A 845 -28.16 -3.92 -28.38
C GLU A 845 -28.72 -4.48 -27.06
N ALA A 846 -27.93 -5.27 -26.32
CA ALA A 846 -28.32 -5.75 -25.00
C ALA A 846 -28.55 -4.61 -24.00
N ALA A 847 -27.72 -3.57 -24.04
CA ALA A 847 -27.88 -2.37 -23.20
C ALA A 847 -29.12 -1.55 -23.55
N GLN A 848 -29.49 -1.47 -24.83
CA GLN A 848 -30.72 -0.81 -25.29
C GLN A 848 -31.96 -1.56 -24.79
N ARG A 849 -31.97 -2.90 -24.94
CA ARG A 849 -33.07 -3.74 -24.44
C ARG A 849 -33.25 -3.66 -22.92
N ALA A 850 -32.15 -3.48 -22.19
CA ALA A 850 -32.16 -3.27 -20.74
C ALA A 850 -32.45 -1.82 -20.29
N ASN A 851 -32.74 -0.91 -21.22
CA ASN A 851 -33.03 0.51 -20.95
C ASN A 851 -31.92 1.23 -20.16
N VAL A 852 -30.65 0.94 -20.47
CA VAL A 852 -29.48 1.58 -19.84
C VAL A 852 -28.57 2.30 -20.85
N HIS A 853 -28.77 2.06 -22.15
CA HIS A 853 -27.98 2.70 -23.21
C HIS A 853 -27.96 4.23 -23.12
N ASP A 854 -29.11 4.88 -23.00
CA ASP A 854 -29.18 6.35 -22.98
C ASP A 854 -28.49 6.95 -21.75
N THR A 855 -28.58 6.26 -20.61
CA THR A 855 -27.83 6.64 -19.40
C THR A 855 -26.33 6.52 -19.63
N ILE A 856 -25.87 5.43 -20.25
CA ILE A 856 -24.45 5.26 -20.61
C ILE A 856 -24.00 6.37 -21.56
N MET A 857 -24.82 6.73 -22.55
CA MET A 857 -24.48 7.76 -23.53
C MET A 857 -24.39 9.18 -22.95
N LYS A 858 -25.00 9.43 -21.78
CA LYS A 858 -24.86 10.69 -21.03
C LYS A 858 -23.53 10.78 -20.26
N LEU A 859 -22.84 9.65 -20.05
CA LEU A 859 -21.55 9.64 -19.38
C LEU A 859 -20.45 10.22 -20.30
N PRO A 860 -19.44 10.94 -19.76
CA PRO A 860 -18.38 11.56 -20.55
C PRO A 860 -17.63 10.58 -21.47
N GLU A 861 -17.31 9.39 -20.95
CA GLU A 861 -16.58 8.34 -21.68
C GLU A 861 -17.51 7.23 -22.23
N LYS A 862 -18.83 7.40 -22.09
CA LYS A 862 -19.85 6.47 -22.57
C LYS A 862 -19.58 5.02 -22.12
N TYR A 863 -19.45 4.08 -23.07
CA TYR A 863 -19.17 2.67 -22.77
C TYR A 863 -17.76 2.40 -22.22
N GLN A 864 -16.83 3.35 -22.40
CA GLN A 864 -15.46 3.25 -21.88
C GLN A 864 -15.36 3.73 -20.42
N THR A 865 -16.44 4.30 -19.86
CA THR A 865 -16.45 4.73 -18.46
C THR A 865 -16.14 3.56 -17.54
N THR A 866 -15.11 3.72 -16.71
CA THR A 866 -14.72 2.71 -15.72
C THR A 866 -15.67 2.73 -14.53
N VAL A 867 -16.22 1.58 -14.17
CA VAL A 867 -17.15 1.37 -13.04
C VAL A 867 -16.57 0.36 -12.05
N GLY A 868 -17.16 0.26 -10.85
CA GLY A 868 -16.72 -0.63 -9.77
C GLY A 868 -16.34 0.15 -8.51
N GLU A 869 -15.84 -0.53 -7.47
CA GLU A 869 -15.56 0.07 -6.14
C GLU A 869 -14.58 1.26 -6.17
N ARG A 870 -13.70 1.34 -7.18
CA ARG A 870 -12.74 2.44 -7.39
C ARG A 870 -12.99 3.25 -8.67
N GLY A 871 -14.08 2.94 -9.39
CA GLY A 871 -14.51 3.65 -10.60
C GLY A 871 -15.69 4.58 -10.32
N LEU A 872 -16.39 5.02 -11.38
CA LEU A 872 -17.63 5.78 -11.22
C LEU A 872 -18.66 4.93 -10.46
N MET A 873 -19.16 5.47 -9.34
CA MET A 873 -20.26 4.87 -8.60
C MET A 873 -21.56 5.12 -9.38
N ILE A 874 -22.12 4.03 -9.90
CA ILE A 874 -23.44 4.02 -10.54
C ILE A 874 -24.52 3.70 -9.49
N SER A 875 -25.72 4.24 -9.69
CA SER A 875 -26.87 4.02 -8.82
C SER A 875 -27.29 2.55 -8.77
N GLY A 876 -28.02 2.15 -7.71
CA GLY A 876 -28.54 0.78 -7.57
C GLY A 876 -29.38 0.34 -8.78
N GLY A 877 -30.27 1.21 -9.27
CA GLY A 877 -31.08 0.94 -10.46
C GLY A 877 -30.26 0.80 -11.75
N GLU A 878 -29.18 1.57 -11.93
CA GLU A 878 -28.26 1.40 -13.05
C GLU A 878 -27.48 0.07 -12.98
N LYS A 879 -27.04 -0.32 -11.78
CA LYS A 879 -26.40 -1.63 -11.56
C LYS A 879 -27.32 -2.78 -11.94
N GLN A 880 -28.58 -2.73 -11.52
CA GLN A 880 -29.59 -3.75 -11.86
C GLN A 880 -29.84 -3.80 -13.37
N ARG A 881 -29.95 -2.66 -14.05
CA ARG A 881 -30.11 -2.64 -15.52
C ARG A 881 -28.87 -3.17 -16.27
N LEU A 882 -27.66 -2.90 -15.78
CA LEU A 882 -26.45 -3.51 -16.33
C LEU A 882 -26.41 -5.04 -16.10
N ALA A 883 -26.87 -5.51 -14.93
CA ALA A 883 -27.03 -6.93 -14.66
C ALA A 883 -28.00 -7.59 -15.65
N LEU A 884 -29.11 -6.91 -15.93
CA LEU A 884 -30.08 -7.36 -16.91
C LEU A 884 -29.46 -7.42 -18.30
N ALA A 885 -28.70 -6.40 -18.72
CA ALA A 885 -27.99 -6.41 -19.99
C ALA A 885 -27.03 -7.62 -20.11
N ARG A 886 -26.32 -7.98 -19.03
CA ARG A 886 -25.46 -9.20 -19.00
C ARG A 886 -26.27 -10.47 -19.25
N VAL A 887 -27.43 -10.60 -18.61
CA VAL A 887 -28.29 -11.79 -18.76
C VAL A 887 -28.92 -11.85 -20.14
N LEU A 888 -29.36 -10.70 -20.68
CA LEU A 888 -29.88 -10.60 -22.04
C LEU A 888 -28.83 -10.97 -23.09
N LEU A 889 -27.56 -10.59 -22.87
CA LEU A 889 -26.46 -10.97 -23.74
C LEU A 889 -26.07 -12.45 -23.62
N LYS A 890 -26.16 -13.03 -22.40
CA LYS A 890 -25.97 -14.46 -22.16
C LYS A 890 -27.04 -15.31 -22.85
N ASP A 891 -28.26 -14.77 -22.95
CA ASP A 891 -29.43 -15.37 -23.59
C ASP A 891 -29.81 -16.81 -23.14
N PRO A 892 -29.84 -17.11 -21.82
CA PRO A 892 -30.07 -18.48 -21.32
C PRO A 892 -31.54 -18.91 -21.40
N GLU A 893 -31.80 -20.23 -21.40
CA GLU A 893 -33.14 -20.80 -21.47
C GLU A 893 -33.90 -20.76 -20.15
N ILE A 894 -33.18 -20.86 -19.02
CA ILE A 894 -33.73 -20.73 -17.68
C ILE A 894 -33.29 -19.39 -17.10
N LEU A 895 -34.24 -18.57 -16.65
CA LEU A 895 -33.98 -17.24 -16.09
C LEU A 895 -34.40 -17.16 -14.63
N PHE A 896 -33.54 -16.57 -13.81
CA PHE A 896 -33.77 -16.38 -12.39
C PHE A 896 -33.62 -14.90 -12.03
N PHE A 897 -34.66 -14.30 -11.46
CA PHE A 897 -34.68 -12.91 -11.03
C PHE A 897 -34.84 -12.86 -9.50
N ASP A 898 -33.80 -12.43 -8.79
CA ASP A 898 -33.81 -12.29 -7.32
C ASP A 898 -34.00 -10.83 -6.95
N GLU A 899 -35.23 -10.39 -6.71
CA GLU A 899 -35.57 -8.99 -6.40
C GLU A 899 -34.99 -7.97 -7.40
N ALA A 900 -34.93 -8.36 -8.68
CA ALA A 900 -34.21 -7.65 -9.74
C ALA A 900 -34.67 -6.20 -10.02
N THR A 901 -35.83 -5.79 -9.50
CA THR A 901 -36.41 -4.45 -9.68
C THR A 901 -36.58 -3.67 -8.38
N SER A 902 -36.11 -4.20 -7.25
CA SER A 902 -36.31 -3.58 -5.93
C SER A 902 -35.65 -2.20 -5.78
N ALA A 903 -34.58 -1.92 -6.54
CA ALA A 903 -33.85 -0.65 -6.50
C ALA A 903 -34.23 0.29 -7.66
N LEU A 904 -35.24 -0.07 -8.47
CA LEU A 904 -35.75 0.76 -9.56
C LEU A 904 -36.92 1.62 -9.07
N ASP A 905 -37.05 2.83 -9.64
CA ASP A 905 -38.27 3.63 -9.51
C ASP A 905 -39.43 2.96 -10.28
N ALA A 906 -40.66 3.26 -9.89
CA ALA A 906 -41.85 2.58 -10.39
C ALA A 906 -42.04 2.68 -11.93
N ARG A 907 -41.61 3.79 -12.54
CA ARG A 907 -41.72 4.00 -13.99
C ARG A 907 -40.70 3.12 -14.71
N THR A 908 -39.44 3.17 -14.29
CA THR A 908 -38.38 2.33 -14.88
C THR A 908 -38.65 0.85 -14.65
N GLU A 909 -39.16 0.46 -13.48
CA GLU A 909 -39.59 -0.92 -13.17
C GLU A 909 -40.62 -1.43 -14.18
N THR A 910 -41.64 -0.61 -14.49
CA THR A 910 -42.69 -0.96 -15.45
C THR A 910 -42.13 -1.14 -16.87
N GLU A 911 -41.27 -0.22 -17.32
CA GLU A 911 -40.65 -0.28 -18.65
C GLU A 911 -39.73 -1.50 -18.81
N VAL A 912 -38.90 -1.78 -17.79
CA VAL A 912 -37.99 -2.94 -17.79
C VAL A 912 -38.78 -4.24 -17.76
N MET A 913 -39.81 -4.36 -16.91
CA MET A 913 -40.63 -5.57 -16.85
C MET A 913 -41.39 -5.82 -18.16
N LYS A 914 -41.85 -4.77 -18.85
CA LYS A 914 -42.47 -4.90 -20.18
C LYS A 914 -41.51 -5.52 -21.20
N ASN A 915 -40.25 -5.08 -21.23
CA ASN A 915 -39.22 -5.63 -22.12
C ASN A 915 -38.83 -7.06 -21.73
N ILE A 916 -38.75 -7.37 -20.44
CA ILE A 916 -38.46 -8.73 -19.98
C ILE A 916 -39.62 -9.67 -20.36
N ASN A 917 -40.86 -9.29 -20.07
CA ASN A 917 -42.05 -10.08 -20.38
C ASN A 917 -42.15 -10.40 -21.87
N SER A 918 -41.87 -9.44 -22.76
CA SER A 918 -41.91 -9.68 -24.22
C SER A 918 -40.88 -10.72 -24.68
N ILE A 919 -39.69 -10.72 -24.07
CA ILE A 919 -38.63 -11.69 -24.35
C ILE A 919 -38.98 -13.08 -23.79
N LEU A 920 -39.53 -13.12 -22.58
CA LEU A 920 -39.94 -14.37 -21.92
C LEU A 920 -41.03 -15.09 -22.71
N VAL A 921 -42.07 -14.35 -23.11
CA VAL A 921 -43.22 -14.89 -23.86
C VAL A 921 -42.81 -15.27 -25.29
N GLY A 922 -42.03 -14.44 -25.97
CA GLY A 922 -41.66 -14.67 -27.38
C GLY A 922 -40.78 -15.90 -27.62
N LYS A 923 -39.94 -16.28 -26.64
CA LYS A 923 -39.04 -17.45 -26.75
C LYS A 923 -39.47 -18.65 -25.90
N GLY A 924 -40.56 -18.56 -25.15
CA GLY A 924 -41.04 -19.65 -24.28
C GLY A 924 -40.02 -20.05 -23.19
N ARG A 925 -39.42 -19.07 -22.50
CA ARG A 925 -38.39 -19.32 -21.48
C ARG A 925 -38.98 -19.62 -20.12
N THR A 926 -38.42 -20.61 -19.43
CA THR A 926 -38.74 -20.84 -18.02
C THR A 926 -38.13 -19.70 -17.19
N SER A 927 -38.97 -19.01 -16.42
CA SER A 927 -38.52 -17.89 -15.59
C SER A 927 -39.02 -17.99 -14.16
N ILE A 928 -38.12 -17.75 -13.21
CA ILE A 928 -38.39 -17.75 -11.77
C ILE A 928 -38.17 -16.34 -11.24
N PHE A 929 -39.19 -15.75 -10.63
CA PHE A 929 -39.15 -14.43 -10.02
C PHE A 929 -39.29 -14.53 -8.50
N ILE A 930 -38.25 -14.13 -7.76
CA ILE A 930 -38.39 -13.85 -6.33
C ILE A 930 -38.77 -12.38 -6.19
N ALA A 931 -39.90 -12.13 -5.53
CA ALA A 931 -40.36 -10.78 -5.29
C ALA A 931 -40.65 -10.53 -3.81
N HIS A 932 -40.17 -9.40 -3.32
CA HIS A 932 -40.62 -8.80 -2.07
C HIS A 932 -41.92 -8.02 -2.28
N ARG A 933 -42.07 -7.33 -3.41
CA ARG A 933 -43.27 -6.58 -3.80
C ARG A 933 -44.21 -7.49 -4.60
N LEU A 934 -45.39 -7.79 -4.06
CA LEU A 934 -46.32 -8.71 -4.70
C LEU A 934 -46.89 -8.15 -6.02
N ARG A 935 -46.92 -6.83 -6.19
CA ARG A 935 -47.39 -6.16 -7.42
C ARG A 935 -46.60 -6.58 -8.67
N THR A 936 -45.33 -6.94 -8.53
CA THR A 936 -44.45 -7.28 -9.66
C THR A 936 -44.68 -8.69 -10.20
N VAL A 937 -45.42 -9.53 -9.46
CA VAL A 937 -45.65 -10.95 -9.77
C VAL A 937 -47.12 -11.28 -10.06
N VAL A 938 -47.97 -10.27 -10.18
CA VAL A 938 -49.41 -10.42 -10.50
C VAL A 938 -49.62 -11.17 -11.82
N GLU A 939 -48.75 -10.93 -12.81
CA GLU A 939 -48.79 -11.55 -14.13
C GLU A 939 -48.09 -12.93 -14.20
N ALA A 940 -47.73 -13.54 -13.07
CA ALA A 940 -47.11 -14.87 -13.08
C ALA A 940 -48.14 -15.96 -13.42
N ASP A 941 -47.75 -16.94 -14.24
CA ASP A 941 -48.55 -18.12 -14.55
C ASP A 941 -48.81 -18.98 -13.31
N LEU A 942 -47.86 -18.97 -12.36
CA LEU A 942 -47.93 -19.72 -11.10
C LEU A 942 -47.19 -18.95 -10.01
N ILE A 943 -47.81 -18.81 -8.84
CA ILE A 943 -47.21 -18.22 -7.65
C ILE A 943 -47.05 -19.32 -6.60
N LEU A 944 -45.84 -19.47 -6.07
CA LEU A 944 -45.49 -20.38 -4.99
C LEU A 944 -45.24 -19.57 -3.72
N VAL A 945 -46.06 -19.81 -2.69
CA VAL A 945 -45.97 -19.09 -1.42
C VAL A 945 -45.20 -19.94 -0.41
N PHE A 946 -44.05 -19.45 0.00
CA PHE A 946 -43.14 -20.12 0.92
C PHE A 946 -43.36 -19.61 2.34
N ASN A 947 -43.48 -20.53 3.30
CA ASN A 947 -43.46 -20.21 4.71
C ASN A 947 -42.67 -21.29 5.47
N ASN A 948 -41.78 -20.89 6.38
CA ASN A 948 -40.98 -21.79 7.21
C ASN A 948 -40.32 -22.98 6.45
N GLY A 949 -39.88 -22.73 5.21
CA GLY A 949 -39.14 -23.73 4.43
C GLY A 949 -39.98 -24.75 3.65
N VAL A 950 -41.30 -24.53 3.54
CA VAL A 950 -42.23 -25.35 2.77
C VAL A 950 -43.13 -24.47 1.88
N VAL A 951 -43.70 -25.07 0.83
CA VAL A 951 -44.74 -24.41 0.01
C VAL A 951 -46.08 -24.57 0.73
N VAL A 952 -46.69 -23.46 1.15
CA VAL A 952 -47.98 -23.46 1.85
C VAL A 952 -49.16 -23.21 0.93
N GLU A 953 -48.96 -22.40 -0.11
CA GLU A 953 -49.98 -22.09 -1.11
C GLU A 953 -49.37 -22.09 -2.51
N GLN A 954 -50.18 -22.47 -3.49
CA GLN A 954 -49.85 -22.39 -4.90
C GLN A 954 -51.11 -22.07 -5.71
N GLY A 955 -50.96 -21.27 -6.77
CA GLY A 955 -52.04 -20.89 -7.68
C GLY A 955 -51.71 -19.62 -8.46
N THR A 956 -52.70 -19.13 -9.20
CA THR A 956 -52.63 -17.81 -9.84
C THR A 956 -52.90 -16.69 -8.83
N HIS A 957 -52.62 -15.44 -9.20
CA HIS A 957 -52.90 -14.28 -8.35
C HIS A 957 -54.35 -14.25 -7.84
N GLN A 958 -55.32 -14.44 -8.74
CA GLN A 958 -56.74 -14.40 -8.40
C GLN A 958 -57.13 -15.57 -7.49
N GLU A 959 -56.68 -16.79 -7.80
CA GLU A 959 -56.94 -17.98 -6.98
C GLU A 959 -56.41 -17.83 -5.55
N LEU A 960 -55.26 -17.18 -5.37
CA LEU A 960 -54.67 -16.97 -4.05
C LEU A 960 -55.36 -15.85 -3.26
N LEU A 961 -55.88 -14.82 -3.93
CA LEU A 961 -56.71 -13.80 -3.28
C LEU A 961 -58.04 -14.41 -2.81
N ASP A 962 -58.69 -15.22 -3.65
CA ASP A 962 -59.98 -15.84 -3.34
C ASP A 962 -59.86 -16.84 -2.18
N LYS A 963 -58.69 -17.48 -1.99
CA LYS A 963 -58.40 -18.38 -0.87
C LYS A 963 -58.29 -17.67 0.49
N GLY A 964 -58.04 -16.36 0.51
CA GLY A 964 -57.92 -15.58 1.76
C GLY A 964 -56.76 -16.02 2.68
N GLY A 965 -55.72 -16.66 2.14
CA GLY A 965 -54.60 -17.22 2.89
C GLY A 965 -53.45 -16.24 3.18
N LEU A 966 -52.24 -16.77 3.38
CA LEU A 966 -51.01 -16.01 3.62
C LEU A 966 -50.68 -15.05 2.47
N TYR A 967 -50.94 -15.44 1.22
CA TYR A 967 -50.76 -14.53 0.09
C TYR A 967 -51.64 -13.28 0.21
N TYR A 968 -52.92 -13.48 0.55
CA TYR A 968 -53.90 -12.41 0.71
C TYR A 968 -53.54 -11.46 1.85
N SER A 969 -53.10 -11.99 2.99
CA SER A 969 -52.68 -11.15 4.13
C SER A 969 -51.47 -10.28 3.77
N MET A 970 -50.45 -10.83 3.10
CA MET A 970 -49.29 -10.06 2.64
C MET A 970 -49.67 -9.03 1.58
N TRP A 971 -50.64 -9.35 0.71
CA TRP A 971 -51.12 -8.42 -0.32
C TRP A 971 -51.78 -7.18 0.30
N ILE A 972 -52.66 -7.38 1.28
CA ILE A 972 -53.30 -6.29 2.01
C ILE A 972 -52.27 -5.42 2.73
N GLU A 973 -51.33 -6.05 3.45
CA GLU A 973 -50.31 -5.34 4.22
C GLU A 973 -49.47 -4.42 3.32
N GLN A 974 -49.10 -4.88 2.13
CA GLN A 974 -48.37 -4.08 1.14
C GLN A 974 -49.24 -3.01 0.47
N ALA A 975 -50.54 -3.25 0.30
CA ALA A 975 -51.46 -2.27 -0.26
C ALA A 975 -51.65 -1.06 0.68
N TYR A 976 -51.73 -1.29 2.00
CA TYR A 976 -51.84 -0.22 2.99
C TYR A 976 -50.54 0.61 3.12
N GLN A 977 -49.36 -0.01 3.02
CA GLN A 977 -48.08 0.71 3.06
C GLN A 977 -47.84 1.61 1.83
N GLY A 978 -48.50 1.34 0.70
CA GLY A 978 -48.36 2.11 -0.53
C GLY A 978 -49.15 3.44 -0.55
N THR A 979 -50.05 3.67 0.40
CA THR A 979 -50.94 4.85 0.43
C THR A 979 -50.42 6.03 1.25
N ASP A 980 -49.42 5.84 2.13
CA ASP A 980 -48.89 6.91 3.00
C ASP A 980 -47.67 7.65 2.41
N GLY A 981 -47.25 7.32 1.18
CA GLY A 981 -46.04 7.87 0.53
C GLY A 981 -46.22 9.14 -0.32
N ASP A 982 -47.46 9.55 -0.63
CA ASP A 982 -47.75 10.61 -1.61
C ASP A 982 -48.31 11.92 -1.01
N SER A 983 -48.17 12.15 0.29
CA SER A 983 -48.67 13.37 0.96
C SER A 983 -47.62 14.04 1.86
N PHE A 984 -46.58 14.65 1.27
CA PHE A 984 -45.82 15.70 1.94
C PHE A 984 -45.56 16.89 1.01
N GLY A 985 -46.26 17.99 1.28
CA GLY A 985 -46.06 19.26 0.59
C GLY A 985 -47.22 20.25 0.76
N ALA A 986 -47.63 20.56 1.99
CA ALA A 986 -48.38 21.78 2.28
C ALA A 986 -48.12 22.25 3.72
N ASP A 987 -47.68 23.51 3.82
CA ASP A 987 -47.28 24.24 5.03
C ASP A 987 -48.32 24.26 6.15
N SER A 988 -47.84 24.23 7.40
CA SER A 988 -48.47 24.90 8.55
C SER A 988 -47.43 25.09 9.67
N PRO A 989 -47.21 26.32 10.17
CA PRO A 989 -46.30 26.60 11.29
C PRO A 989 -47.02 26.57 12.64
N ASP A 990 -46.20 26.52 13.70
CA ASP A 990 -46.49 26.84 15.10
C ASP A 990 -47.44 25.94 15.91
N THR A 991 -46.85 25.05 16.72
CA THR A 991 -47.13 25.05 18.17
C THR A 991 -46.01 24.38 18.99
N GLN A 992 -45.05 25.19 19.45
CA GLN A 992 -44.29 24.88 20.68
C GLN A 992 -45.02 25.51 21.86
N LYS A 993 -45.48 24.69 22.82
CA LYS A 993 -45.42 25.02 24.27
C LYS A 993 -45.90 23.86 25.16
N HIS A 994 -45.09 23.63 26.19
CA HIS A 994 -45.36 22.92 27.45
C HIS A 994 -45.51 21.39 27.41
N ILE A 995 -44.53 20.67 27.98
CA ILE A 995 -44.56 20.17 29.37
C ILE A 995 -43.19 19.51 29.68
N GLN A 996 -42.46 20.11 30.63
CA GLN A 996 -41.50 19.42 31.48
C GLN A 996 -42.14 19.38 32.87
N ASN A 997 -42.32 18.19 33.45
CA ASN A 997 -42.03 17.87 34.85
C ASN A 997 -42.57 16.48 35.21
N GLY A 998 -41.78 15.74 35.99
CA GLY A 998 -42.28 14.73 36.93
C GLY A 998 -41.79 13.31 36.67
N GLY A 999 -40.67 12.95 37.29
CA GLY A 999 -40.28 11.55 37.49
C GLY A 999 -41.00 10.91 38.68
N SER A 1000 -40.96 9.57 38.65
CA SER A 1000 -41.12 8.57 39.73
C SER A 1000 -42.42 8.52 40.54
N ALA A 1001 -43.16 7.39 40.44
CA ALA A 1001 -43.24 6.36 41.49
C ALA A 1001 -44.37 5.35 41.17
N THR A 1002 -44.02 4.14 40.75
CA THR A 1002 -44.44 2.81 41.25
C THR A 1002 -44.10 1.72 40.25
#